data_AF-A0A1V2M3V1-F1
#
_entry.id   AF-A0A1V2M3V1-F1
#
_cell.length_a   1.000
_cell.length_b   1.000
_cell.length_c   1.000
_cell.angle_alpha   90.00
_cell.angle_beta   90.00
_cell.angle_gamma   90.00
#
_symmetry.space_group_name_H-M   'P 1'
#
loop_
_entity.id
_entity.type
_entity.pdbx_description
1 polymer ?
#
loop_
_entity_poly.entity_id
_entity_poly.type
_entity_poly.pdbx_seq_one_letter_code
_entity_poly.pdbx_strand_id
1 'polypeptide(L)'
;MKKFKCYLLSFLVISIIGTLLLTSKDEKLLDNFNNINITPEIQEEQSNISVILPSNYEENVYKSYPTIYLFPDDGLNNHNENNIELINEIMNSKNGIEAIIVELNFENGEDFRLATSTAIDYVDKNYRTIAEPAYRAGLGAEIGGYMAYITALTSLDNSGNYVPIDEPKLFKSVGSINGNFTSEDNLWRNSGDVLSIITEIGAENIQNFYTYIDGATESSYTYAKNSTNDIGSLLIEYSKYAPYEQYPNYMQYGGIPYEVHEFTSRNGEYDDEFLKTSIDRVINRFSEEFTDQLVSGDFSISPQAVKAGETVITVDYSININTETYYKHYSEKDISFKVVAEVVDPISLEVLDSSDIEYTLSDTNGVFGTLTVKNLVNGVNSKVNLYIEMLGMNYEIGSQDLIRIQETTLEHIDLMGDWHFNAYKPYENKDVVELDSMGTLAKSNWKKWDTVSPAFGWWTDDFHSTLENNANWTGYAWYIREFKVPEQFTEEQTLLLSLGKLDEADEVYINGTRVGYTGIEKAGGEYNGSNPWDKERLYEFDVSILHRGDNVISVRMCNSSGGGGWYAGPIGIYSKSEYDEQVKTLVDSTRFYEETYPSKFAASALGLEEESTDMNYRIYLPKGYNHSDKRYPVVYLLHQLNSTSKSYEIDEVQLELDEGINLGEIDEMIVVMPDSSNDSFWKNDWEKMVTEELIPHINKNYRTIVDPRFTGTAGCSMGGFGAYNIALNNPELFSSVISFYGAVNSGEISIVDMIENLPVAYLGYFDHYFICGNQDMYGFAMPAIDIDQRLREAEVEHKFLIENGAHDNLFYKPYLIDAFSYASDNFSIISNEIINVIDGTLSASIDENIKINYTLNVNDEINKYLNIIPNSNPESLEPFIQPLTIPVLLKIEQNGKTVYTMNDISKKVSEPTSWNVQVNLLPDTPETSDINFDEPIKITLIATMINQNKEIGTITVSKN
;
A
#
# COMPACT_ATOMS: atom_id res chain seq x y z
N MET A 1 25.45 49.58 37.32
CA MET A 1 25.83 48.75 38.49
C MET A 1 24.67 48.08 39.26
N LYS A 2 23.38 48.32 38.94
CA LYS A 2 22.27 47.48 39.45
C LYS A 2 21.85 46.33 38.51
N LYS A 3 22.09 46.43 37.19
CA LYS A 3 21.84 45.33 36.21
C LYS A 3 22.85 44.16 36.27
N PHE A 4 24.04 44.35 36.85
CA PHE A 4 25.07 43.30 36.91
C PHE A 4 24.90 42.32 38.09
N LYS A 5 23.97 42.59 39.02
CA LYS A 5 23.71 41.70 40.18
C LYS A 5 22.62 40.66 39.93
N CYS A 6 21.79 40.81 38.89
CA CYS A 6 20.80 39.80 38.53
C CYS A 6 21.42 38.64 37.73
N TYR A 7 22.27 38.93 36.73
CA TYR A 7 22.93 37.90 35.92
C TYR A 7 23.87 36.98 36.70
N LEU A 8 24.51 37.48 37.77
CA LEU A 8 25.38 36.66 38.62
C LEU A 8 24.60 35.72 39.54
N LEU A 9 23.32 36.01 39.82
CA LEU A 9 22.45 35.11 40.59
C LEU A 9 21.88 33.99 39.70
N SER A 10 21.52 34.29 38.45
CA SER A 10 21.00 33.29 37.49
C SER A 10 22.06 32.24 37.15
N PHE A 11 23.29 32.66 36.87
CA PHE A 11 24.40 31.75 36.58
C PHE A 11 24.82 30.88 37.79
N LEU A 12 24.73 31.42 39.01
CA LEU A 12 25.03 30.64 40.22
C LEU A 12 23.95 29.58 40.48
N VAL A 13 22.68 29.89 40.19
CA VAL A 13 21.55 28.96 40.37
C VAL A 13 21.61 27.84 39.33
N ILE A 14 21.89 28.14 38.06
CA ILE A 14 22.03 27.14 36.99
C ILE A 14 23.23 26.21 37.23
N SER A 15 24.37 26.74 37.69
CA SER A 15 25.55 25.93 38.00
C SER A 15 25.36 25.04 39.24
N ILE A 16 24.64 25.52 40.26
CA ILE A 16 24.32 24.71 41.46
C ILE A 16 23.30 23.60 41.13
N ILE A 17 22.31 23.88 40.26
CA ILE A 17 21.31 22.90 39.82
C ILE A 17 21.96 21.82 38.93
N GLY A 18 22.82 22.20 37.98
CA GLY A 18 23.56 21.24 37.15
C GLY A 18 24.47 20.31 37.96
N THR A 19 25.02 20.79 39.08
CA THR A 19 25.85 19.96 39.98
C THR A 19 25.01 19.03 40.87
N LEU A 20 23.77 19.41 41.23
CA LEU A 20 22.84 18.51 41.94
C LEU A 20 22.27 17.42 41.02
N LEU A 21 22.00 17.73 39.75
CA LEU A 21 21.42 16.80 38.76
C LEU A 21 22.34 15.62 38.42
N LEU A 22 23.66 15.83 38.35
CA LEU A 22 24.64 14.77 38.11
C LEU A 22 24.79 13.76 39.26
N THR A 23 24.11 13.97 40.39
CA THR A 23 24.21 13.10 41.59
C THR A 23 22.86 12.58 42.09
N SER A 24 21.75 12.95 41.46
CA SER A 24 20.38 12.60 41.85
C SER A 24 19.93 11.30 41.17
N LYS A 25 19.39 10.34 41.94
CA LYS A 25 18.74 9.10 41.44
C LYS A 25 17.20 9.16 41.53
N ASP A 26 16.63 10.35 41.66
CA ASP A 26 15.19 10.54 41.91
C ASP A 26 14.47 10.86 40.58
N GLU A 27 13.77 9.88 40.00
CA GLU A 27 13.09 9.97 38.70
C GLU A 27 12.04 11.11 38.64
N LYS A 28 11.39 11.43 39.76
CA LYS A 28 10.40 12.51 39.84
C LYS A 28 10.95 13.93 39.65
N LEU A 29 12.27 14.11 39.76
CA LEU A 29 12.92 15.39 39.48
C LEU A 29 13.29 15.55 37.99
N LEU A 30 13.43 14.45 37.24
CA LEU A 30 13.58 14.48 35.78
C LEU A 30 12.23 14.72 35.07
N ASP A 31 11.15 14.10 35.56
CA ASP A 31 9.80 14.29 34.97
C ASP A 31 9.28 15.74 35.05
N ASN A 32 9.74 16.51 36.03
CA ASN A 32 9.41 17.94 36.12
C ASN A 32 10.30 18.83 35.23
N PHE A 33 11.40 18.31 34.68
CA PHE A 33 12.28 19.04 33.75
C PHE A 33 11.89 18.81 32.29
N ASN A 34 11.35 17.63 31.96
CA ASN A 34 10.73 17.37 30.64
C ASN A 34 9.41 18.11 30.42
N ASN A 35 8.84 18.73 31.47
CA ASN A 35 7.62 19.55 31.42
C ASN A 35 7.90 21.06 31.50
N ILE A 36 9.10 21.51 31.10
CA ILE A 36 9.35 22.94 30.92
C ILE A 36 8.83 23.33 29.53
N ASN A 37 7.56 23.74 29.47
CA ASN A 37 7.00 24.41 28.30
C ASN A 37 7.75 25.73 28.09
N ILE A 38 8.61 25.78 27.07
CA ILE A 38 9.12 27.02 26.51
C ILE A 38 8.01 27.52 25.57
N THR A 39 7.19 28.42 26.06
CA THR A 39 6.20 29.13 25.25
C THR A 39 6.93 29.94 24.18
N PRO A 40 6.46 30.00 22.91
CA PRO A 40 7.06 30.86 21.88
C PRO A 40 7.15 32.30 22.39
N GLU A 41 8.33 32.91 22.32
CA GLU A 41 8.52 34.29 22.78
C GLU A 41 8.05 35.24 21.66
N ILE A 42 6.77 35.64 21.69
CA ILE A 42 6.20 36.67 20.77
C ILE A 42 6.98 37.98 20.98
N GLN A 43 7.75 38.43 19.98
CA GLN A 43 8.65 39.57 20.17
C GLN A 43 8.06 40.93 19.80
N GLU A 44 7.03 41.04 18.95
CA GLU A 44 6.41 42.34 18.61
C GLU A 44 5.01 42.21 17.99
N GLU A 45 4.00 42.85 18.59
CA GLU A 45 2.68 43.09 17.98
C GLU A 45 2.71 44.43 17.21
N GLN A 46 2.62 44.37 15.88
CA GLN A 46 1.96 45.45 15.14
C GLN A 46 0.46 45.14 15.16
N SER A 47 -0.43 46.15 15.09
CA SER A 47 -1.86 45.95 15.40
C SER A 47 -2.59 44.82 14.65
N ASN A 48 -2.01 44.29 13.57
CA ASN A 48 -2.62 43.32 12.65
C ASN A 48 -1.72 42.10 12.35
N ILE A 49 -0.53 41.95 12.96
CA ILE A 49 0.32 40.76 12.77
C ILE A 49 1.04 40.34 14.05
N SER A 50 1.29 39.05 14.20
CA SER A 50 2.22 38.47 15.18
C SER A 50 3.34 37.75 14.44
N VAL A 51 4.59 37.97 14.85
CA VAL A 51 5.77 37.35 14.21
C VAL A 51 6.47 36.43 15.20
N ILE A 52 6.64 35.17 14.80
CA ILE A 52 7.33 34.14 15.57
C ILE A 52 8.66 33.85 14.87
N LEU A 53 9.73 34.03 15.62
CA LEU A 53 11.09 33.91 15.13
C LEU A 53 11.68 32.54 15.50
N PRO A 54 12.51 31.95 14.62
CA PRO A 54 13.30 30.78 14.95
C PRO A 54 14.11 30.96 16.24
N SER A 55 14.27 29.89 17.01
CA SER A 55 14.92 29.92 18.33
C SER A 55 16.36 30.48 18.31
N ASN A 56 17.07 30.31 17.20
CA ASN A 56 18.44 30.77 16.97
C ASN A 56 18.54 32.09 16.19
N TYR A 57 17.41 32.78 15.94
CA TYR A 57 17.35 33.95 15.06
C TYR A 57 18.39 35.02 15.44
N GLU A 58 18.46 35.41 16.72
CA GLU A 58 19.41 36.42 17.21
C GLU A 58 20.89 35.99 17.13
N GLU A 59 21.17 34.69 17.17
CA GLU A 59 22.53 34.16 17.13
C GLU A 59 23.07 34.12 15.68
N ASN A 60 22.19 33.87 14.71
CA ASN A 60 22.55 33.71 13.30
C ASN A 60 22.24 34.96 12.47
N VAL A 61 23.06 36.01 12.65
CA VAL A 61 22.86 37.34 12.03
C VAL A 61 22.97 37.37 10.49
N TYR A 62 23.43 36.28 9.87
CA TYR A 62 23.64 36.16 8.41
C TYR A 62 22.57 35.32 7.71
N LYS A 63 21.78 34.54 8.45
CA LYS A 63 20.74 33.68 7.87
C LYS A 63 19.51 34.51 7.56
N SER A 64 19.05 34.43 6.31
CA SER A 64 17.70 34.79 5.92
C SER A 64 16.83 33.54 5.97
N TYR A 65 15.55 33.74 6.30
CA TYR A 65 14.61 32.64 6.54
C TYR A 65 13.48 32.68 5.50
N PRO A 66 13.00 31.52 5.02
CA PRO A 66 11.69 31.47 4.38
C PRO A 66 10.61 31.91 5.37
N THR A 67 9.42 32.24 4.85
CA THR A 67 8.33 32.76 5.68
C THR A 67 7.03 32.03 5.40
N ILE A 68 6.31 31.66 6.47
CA ILE A 68 4.98 31.05 6.39
C ILE A 68 3.97 32.03 6.99
N TYR A 69 2.99 32.43 6.19
CA TYR A 69 1.91 33.32 6.59
C TYR A 69 0.68 32.50 6.94
N LEU A 70 0.27 32.56 8.21
CA LEU A 70 -0.90 31.86 8.71
C LEU A 70 -2.12 32.77 8.64
N PHE A 71 -3.12 32.32 7.89
CA PHE A 71 -4.43 32.94 7.84
C PHE A 71 -5.31 32.38 8.97
N PRO A 72 -6.07 33.23 9.66
CA PRO A 72 -6.90 32.83 10.80
C PRO A 72 -8.06 31.94 10.33
N ASP A 73 -8.37 30.92 11.12
CA ASP A 73 -9.37 29.89 10.79
C ASP A 73 -10.77 30.51 10.62
N ASP A 74 -11.09 31.52 11.42
CA ASP A 74 -12.33 32.30 11.35
C ASP A 74 -12.31 33.42 10.30
N GLY A 75 -11.18 33.61 9.61
CA GLY A 75 -10.95 34.66 8.63
C GLY A 75 -10.72 36.05 9.20
N LEU A 76 -10.66 36.22 10.53
CA LEU A 76 -10.42 37.50 11.19
C LEU A 76 -9.20 37.45 12.10
N ASN A 77 -9.23 36.74 13.22
CA ASN A 77 -8.11 36.77 14.18
C ASN A 77 -8.04 35.55 15.10
N ASN A 78 -8.84 34.52 14.85
CA ASN A 78 -8.78 33.28 15.60
C ASN A 78 -7.81 32.32 14.93
N HIS A 79 -6.72 32.01 15.64
CA HIS A 79 -5.75 30.98 15.25
C HIS A 79 -5.82 29.85 16.28
N ASN A 80 -5.80 28.60 15.84
CA ASN A 80 -5.68 27.47 16.75
C ASN A 80 -4.26 27.45 17.36
N GLU A 81 -4.15 27.66 18.67
CA GLU A 81 -2.86 27.70 19.39
C GLU A 81 -2.04 26.42 19.22
N ASN A 82 -2.71 25.25 19.15
CA ASN A 82 -2.03 23.97 18.93
C ASN A 82 -1.34 23.91 17.56
N ASN A 83 -1.89 24.59 16.54
CA ASN A 83 -1.29 24.64 15.20
C ASN A 83 0.05 25.35 15.23
N ILE A 84 0.13 26.46 15.96
CA ILE A 84 1.33 27.28 16.03
C ILE A 84 2.44 26.52 16.74
N GLU A 85 2.10 25.86 17.85
CA GLU A 85 3.05 25.01 18.58
C GLU A 85 3.56 23.87 17.70
N LEU A 86 2.67 23.19 16.97
CA LEU A 86 3.04 22.10 16.08
C LEU A 86 3.87 22.55 14.88
N ILE A 87 3.49 23.62 14.18
CA ILE A 87 4.26 24.18 13.07
C ILE A 87 5.67 24.54 13.55
N ASN A 88 5.76 25.18 14.73
CA ASN A 88 7.04 25.51 15.32
C ASN A 88 7.83 24.25 15.73
N GLU A 89 7.19 23.22 16.29
CA GLU A 89 7.84 21.93 16.61
C GLU A 89 8.45 21.29 15.36
N ILE A 90 7.67 21.19 14.28
CA ILE A 90 8.09 20.55 13.03
C ILE A 90 9.23 21.31 12.37
N MET A 91 9.18 22.64 12.34
CA MET A 91 10.28 23.45 11.79
C MET A 91 11.54 23.49 12.64
N ASN A 92 11.46 23.07 13.90
CA ASN A 92 12.64 22.83 14.74
C ASN A 92 13.04 21.34 14.76
N SER A 93 12.34 20.49 14.01
CA SER A 93 12.66 19.07 13.81
C SER A 93 13.59 18.88 12.61
N LYS A 94 14.03 17.64 12.38
CA LYS A 94 14.85 17.29 11.22
C LYS A 94 14.09 17.30 9.90
N ASN A 95 12.76 17.45 9.92
CA ASN A 95 11.91 17.33 8.74
C ASN A 95 11.47 18.70 8.18
N GLY A 96 11.61 19.77 8.95
CA GLY A 96 11.17 21.11 8.56
C GLY A 96 12.32 22.12 8.46
N ILE A 97 12.26 23.02 7.49
CA ILE A 97 13.20 24.16 7.44
C ILE A 97 12.80 25.19 8.50
N GLU A 98 13.78 25.72 9.24
CA GLU A 98 13.54 26.90 10.09
C GLU A 98 12.96 28.05 9.25
N ALA A 99 11.76 28.51 9.59
CA ALA A 99 11.09 29.63 8.93
C ALA A 99 10.60 30.67 9.95
N ILE A 100 10.37 31.90 9.48
CA ILE A 100 9.64 32.90 10.25
C ILE A 100 8.15 32.67 10.02
N ILE A 101 7.39 32.52 11.11
CA ILE A 101 5.93 32.40 11.05
C ILE A 101 5.33 33.78 11.26
N VAL A 102 4.35 34.11 10.43
CA VAL A 102 3.61 35.37 10.52
C VAL A 102 2.12 35.05 10.65
N GLU A 103 1.56 35.28 11.82
CA GLU A 103 0.12 35.21 12.00
C GLU A 103 -0.51 36.50 11.50
N LEU A 104 -1.47 36.38 10.59
CA LEU A 104 -2.22 37.49 10.04
C LEU A 104 -3.49 37.70 10.85
N ASN A 105 -3.77 38.96 11.19
CA ASN A 105 -5.01 39.37 11.84
C ASN A 105 -5.69 40.44 11.01
N PHE A 106 -7.00 40.32 10.89
CA PHE A 106 -7.82 41.10 10.00
C PHE A 106 -9.00 41.78 10.70
N GLU A 107 -9.32 42.99 10.25
CA GLU A 107 -10.52 43.72 10.63
C GLU A 107 -11.68 43.42 9.67
N ASN A 108 -12.90 43.33 10.21
CA ASN A 108 -14.07 43.08 9.39
C ASN A 108 -14.28 44.19 8.33
N GLY A 109 -14.34 43.78 7.06
CA GLY A 109 -14.58 44.66 5.92
C GLY A 109 -13.33 45.31 5.32
N GLU A 110 -12.13 44.96 5.79
CA GLU A 110 -10.90 45.34 5.11
C GLU A 110 -10.60 44.47 3.88
N ASP A 111 -9.65 44.88 3.04
CA ASP A 111 -9.17 44.03 1.94
C ASP A 111 -8.01 43.18 2.43
N PHE A 112 -8.30 41.93 2.83
CA PHE A 112 -7.31 41.03 3.40
C PHE A 112 -6.11 40.77 2.48
N ARG A 113 -6.28 40.83 1.14
CA ARG A 113 -5.18 40.66 0.18
C ARG A 113 -4.20 41.84 0.24
N LEU A 114 -4.74 43.06 0.30
CA LEU A 114 -3.93 44.27 0.45
C LEU A 114 -3.27 44.33 1.84
N ALA A 115 -4.00 43.94 2.88
CA ALA A 115 -3.46 43.83 4.23
C ALA A 115 -2.31 42.82 4.29
N THR A 116 -2.47 41.65 3.64
CA THR A 116 -1.42 40.62 3.53
C THR A 116 -0.19 41.16 2.77
N SER A 117 -0.38 41.84 1.64
CA SER A 117 0.74 42.46 0.91
C SER A 117 1.47 43.51 1.78
N THR A 118 0.72 44.27 2.58
CA THR A 118 1.30 45.27 3.49
C THR A 118 2.06 44.60 4.64
N ALA A 119 1.55 43.50 5.16
CA ALA A 119 2.22 42.68 6.16
C ALA A 119 3.54 42.11 5.62
N ILE A 120 3.54 41.57 4.39
CA ILE A 120 4.75 41.08 3.71
C ILE A 120 5.80 42.19 3.60
N ASP A 121 5.43 43.36 3.07
CA ASP A 121 6.35 44.50 2.95
C ASP A 121 6.92 44.94 4.32
N TYR A 122 6.11 44.86 5.38
CA TYR A 122 6.57 45.12 6.73
C TYR A 122 7.55 44.05 7.22
N VAL A 123 7.23 42.77 7.05
CA VAL A 123 8.04 41.66 7.54
C VAL A 123 9.38 41.64 6.82
N ASP A 124 9.40 41.73 5.48
CA ASP A 124 10.62 41.77 4.67
C ASP A 124 11.53 42.97 4.99
N LYS A 125 10.94 44.08 5.44
CA LYS A 125 11.68 45.29 5.82
C LYS A 125 12.28 45.19 7.21
N ASN A 126 11.63 44.52 8.14
CA ASN A 126 11.99 44.54 9.57
C ASN A 126 12.68 43.24 10.04
N TYR A 127 12.53 42.14 9.31
CA TYR A 127 13.10 40.84 9.66
C TYR A 127 14.00 40.29 8.54
N ARG A 128 14.85 39.31 8.86
CA ARG A 128 15.76 38.66 7.89
C ARG A 128 15.01 37.58 7.13
N THR A 129 14.24 37.98 6.12
CA THR A 129 13.51 37.06 5.24
C THR A 129 14.27 36.78 3.94
N ILE A 130 13.88 35.70 3.27
CA ILE A 130 14.11 35.51 1.84
C ILE A 130 12.88 36.09 1.11
N ALA A 131 12.98 37.34 0.66
CA ALA A 131 11.83 38.10 0.14
C ALA A 131 11.26 37.56 -1.20
N GLU A 132 11.87 36.57 -1.82
CA GLU A 132 11.41 36.00 -3.10
C GLU A 132 10.15 35.14 -2.89
N PRO A 133 9.11 35.24 -3.75
CA PRO A 133 7.88 34.44 -3.60
C PRO A 133 8.10 32.93 -3.51
N ALA A 134 9.19 32.43 -4.13
CA ALA A 134 9.60 31.02 -4.07
C ALA A 134 9.91 30.52 -2.65
N TYR A 135 10.16 31.41 -1.69
CA TYR A 135 10.46 31.09 -0.29
C TYR A 135 9.37 31.59 0.67
N ARG A 136 8.17 31.84 0.15
CA ARG A 136 7.02 32.30 0.92
C ARG A 136 5.82 31.39 0.70
N ALA A 137 5.23 30.96 1.81
CA ALA A 137 4.00 30.17 1.80
C ALA A 137 2.84 30.90 2.47
N GLY A 138 1.64 30.71 1.94
CA GLY A 138 0.38 31.02 2.62
C GLY A 138 -0.30 29.73 3.09
N LEU A 139 -0.74 29.67 4.34
CA LEU A 139 -1.42 28.51 4.92
C LEU A 139 -2.61 28.95 5.75
N GLY A 140 -3.70 28.21 5.70
CA GLY A 140 -4.77 28.36 6.67
C GLY A 140 -5.69 27.15 6.68
N ALA A 141 -6.48 27.02 7.75
CA ALA A 141 -7.58 26.08 7.80
C ALA A 141 -8.92 26.80 7.58
N GLU A 142 -9.97 26.07 7.21
CA GLU A 142 -11.33 26.62 7.05
C GLU A 142 -11.36 27.90 6.19
N ILE A 143 -11.82 29.05 6.74
CA ILE A 143 -11.89 30.32 6.00
C ILE A 143 -10.48 30.82 5.68
N GLY A 144 -9.51 30.59 6.57
CA GLY A 144 -8.11 30.90 6.35
C GLY A 144 -7.52 30.18 5.13
N GLY A 145 -7.90 28.92 4.91
CA GLY A 145 -7.49 28.15 3.73
C GLY A 145 -7.99 28.75 2.41
N TYR A 146 -9.25 29.22 2.40
CA TYR A 146 -9.80 30.01 1.29
C TYR A 146 -9.02 31.30 1.05
N MET A 147 -8.72 32.05 2.11
CA MET A 147 -7.99 33.32 2.02
C MET A 147 -6.56 33.13 1.49
N ALA A 148 -5.89 32.05 1.91
CA ALA A 148 -4.55 31.69 1.43
C ALA A 148 -4.54 31.49 -0.10
N TYR A 149 -5.47 30.68 -0.62
CA TYR A 149 -5.61 30.44 -2.06
C TYR A 149 -5.97 31.69 -2.85
N ILE A 150 -6.96 32.48 -2.39
CA ILE A 150 -7.34 33.72 -3.06
C ILE A 150 -6.18 34.71 -3.12
N THR A 151 -5.38 34.81 -2.06
CA THR A 151 -4.22 35.71 -2.00
C THR A 151 -3.08 35.24 -2.88
N ALA A 152 -2.82 33.93 -2.92
CA ALA A 152 -1.76 33.37 -3.75
C ALA A 152 -2.06 33.52 -5.25
N LEU A 153 -3.31 33.27 -5.65
CA LEU A 153 -3.69 33.11 -7.07
C LEU A 153 -4.22 34.38 -7.74
N THR A 154 -4.34 35.51 -7.03
CA THR A 154 -4.88 36.76 -7.60
C THR A 154 -4.03 37.98 -7.32
N SER A 155 -4.13 38.99 -8.18
CA SER A 155 -3.47 40.28 -8.02
C SER A 155 -4.30 41.40 -8.64
N LEU A 156 -4.09 42.63 -8.16
CA LEU A 156 -4.63 43.83 -8.81
C LEU A 156 -4.08 43.98 -10.24
N ASP A 157 -5.00 44.22 -11.18
CA ASP A 157 -4.69 44.67 -12.54
C ASP A 157 -4.44 46.20 -12.57
N ASN A 158 -4.12 46.73 -13.76
CA ASN A 158 -3.92 48.17 -13.95
C ASN A 158 -5.18 49.02 -13.69
N SER A 159 -6.35 48.40 -13.61
CA SER A 159 -7.64 49.04 -13.33
C SER A 159 -8.01 48.98 -11.84
N GLY A 160 -7.22 48.29 -11.01
CA GLY A 160 -7.47 48.10 -9.59
C GLY A 160 -8.46 46.98 -9.27
N ASN A 161 -8.67 46.03 -10.18
CA ASN A 161 -9.48 44.83 -9.94
C ASN A 161 -8.59 43.62 -9.70
N TYR A 162 -8.95 42.73 -8.78
CA TYR A 162 -8.26 41.45 -8.63
C TYR A 162 -8.59 40.55 -9.81
N VAL A 163 -7.54 40.02 -10.44
CA VAL A 163 -7.60 39.06 -11.55
C VAL A 163 -6.68 37.86 -11.25
N PRO A 164 -6.96 36.67 -11.81
CA PRO A 164 -6.05 35.54 -11.75
C PRO A 164 -4.66 35.90 -12.31
N ILE A 165 -3.62 35.24 -11.80
CA ILE A 165 -2.23 35.45 -12.22
C ILE A 165 -1.59 34.13 -12.65
N ASP A 166 -0.70 34.21 -13.64
CA ASP A 166 0.04 33.09 -14.23
C ASP A 166 1.35 32.77 -13.50
N GLU A 167 1.87 33.71 -12.71
CA GLU A 167 3.13 33.57 -11.97
C GLU A 167 2.99 34.06 -10.52
N PRO A 168 3.62 33.38 -9.55
CA PRO A 168 3.61 33.80 -8.14
C PRO A 168 4.09 35.23 -7.91
N LYS A 169 3.25 36.05 -7.25
CA LYS A 169 3.63 37.40 -6.81
C LYS A 169 3.89 37.50 -5.31
N LEU A 170 3.07 36.84 -4.51
CA LEU A 170 3.18 36.86 -3.04
C LEU A 170 3.61 35.51 -2.49
N PHE A 171 2.97 34.43 -2.91
CA PHE A 171 3.25 33.08 -2.44
C PHE A 171 3.43 32.18 -3.65
N LYS A 172 4.54 31.44 -3.71
CA LYS A 172 4.67 30.29 -4.61
C LYS A 172 3.94 29.10 -3.99
N SER A 173 4.15 28.87 -2.70
CA SER A 173 3.55 27.74 -1.98
C SER A 173 2.25 28.14 -1.29
N VAL A 174 1.21 27.32 -1.40
CA VAL A 174 -0.08 27.60 -0.75
C VAL A 174 -0.74 26.33 -0.24
N GLY A 175 -1.27 26.39 0.97
CA GLY A 175 -1.87 25.26 1.67
C GLY A 175 -3.26 25.62 2.21
N SER A 176 -4.20 24.69 2.09
CA SER A 176 -5.53 24.81 2.66
C SER A 176 -5.93 23.52 3.37
N ILE A 177 -6.19 23.62 4.67
CA ILE A 177 -6.63 22.50 5.49
C ILE A 177 -8.14 22.59 5.73
N ASN A 178 -8.90 21.59 5.29
CA ASN A 178 -10.36 21.57 5.42
C ASN A 178 -11.02 22.89 4.96
N GLY A 179 -10.59 23.41 3.80
CA GLY A 179 -10.86 24.77 3.37
C GLY A 179 -12.35 25.09 3.18
N ASN A 180 -12.82 26.18 3.76
CA ASN A 180 -14.19 26.67 3.60
C ASN A 180 -14.29 27.58 2.37
N PHE A 181 -14.28 26.98 1.18
CA PHE A 181 -14.27 27.72 -0.08
C PHE A 181 -15.62 28.33 -0.46
N THR A 182 -16.72 27.77 0.05
CA THR A 182 -18.05 27.96 -0.57
C THR A 182 -19.18 28.25 0.41
N SER A 183 -18.99 28.07 1.73
CA SER A 183 -20.06 28.27 2.71
C SER A 183 -20.59 29.70 2.72
N GLU A 184 -21.88 29.87 3.04
CA GLU A 184 -22.46 31.19 3.29
C GLU A 184 -21.84 31.88 4.52
N ASP A 185 -21.31 31.11 5.47
CA ASP A 185 -20.67 31.64 6.68
C ASP A 185 -19.26 32.18 6.44
N ASN A 186 -18.65 31.88 5.28
CA ASN A 186 -17.39 32.50 4.88
C ASN A 186 -17.63 33.98 4.56
N LEU A 187 -17.21 34.86 5.47
CA LEU A 187 -17.37 36.31 5.36
C LEU A 187 -16.64 36.92 4.13
N TRP A 188 -15.65 36.21 3.59
CA TRP A 188 -14.83 36.64 2.45
C TRP A 188 -15.25 36.01 1.12
N ARG A 189 -16.28 35.15 1.08
CA ARG A 189 -16.69 34.35 -0.10
C ARG A 189 -16.89 35.15 -1.40
N ASN A 190 -17.22 36.43 -1.31
CA ASN A 190 -17.41 37.31 -2.47
C ASN A 190 -16.09 37.80 -3.09
N SER A 191 -14.94 37.39 -2.54
CA SER A 191 -13.61 37.80 -3.00
C SER A 191 -13.13 37.04 -4.23
N GLY A 192 -13.83 35.97 -4.62
CA GLY A 192 -13.54 35.11 -5.77
C GLY A 192 -13.94 33.67 -5.49
N ASP A 193 -14.13 32.89 -6.56
CA ASP A 193 -14.36 31.45 -6.52
C ASP A 193 -13.05 30.76 -6.91
N VAL A 194 -12.44 30.02 -5.96
CA VAL A 194 -11.09 29.44 -6.14
C VAL A 194 -11.04 28.45 -7.30
N LEU A 195 -12.07 27.60 -7.44
CA LEU A 195 -12.17 26.67 -8.57
C LEU A 195 -12.17 27.40 -9.92
N SER A 196 -12.98 28.45 -10.07
CA SER A 196 -13.03 29.28 -11.28
C SER A 196 -11.69 29.97 -11.56
N ILE A 197 -11.00 30.44 -10.51
CA ILE A 197 -9.68 31.08 -10.63
C ILE A 197 -8.64 30.09 -11.15
N ILE A 198 -8.55 28.89 -10.55
CA ILE A 198 -7.61 27.84 -11.01
C ILE A 198 -7.93 27.44 -12.45
N THR A 199 -9.23 27.33 -12.79
CA THR A 199 -9.68 27.04 -14.16
C THR A 199 -9.23 28.11 -15.16
N GLU A 200 -9.26 29.40 -14.78
CA GLU A 200 -8.83 30.50 -15.63
C GLU A 200 -7.30 30.56 -15.79
N ILE A 201 -6.55 30.23 -14.73
CA ILE A 201 -5.08 30.11 -14.77
C ILE A 201 -4.66 28.98 -15.73
N GLY A 202 -5.35 27.85 -15.64
CA GLY A 202 -5.13 26.68 -16.48
C GLY A 202 -3.90 25.85 -16.11
N ALA A 203 -3.85 24.62 -16.64
CA ALA A 203 -2.81 23.63 -16.29
C ALA A 203 -1.37 24.10 -16.58
N GLU A 204 -1.16 24.86 -17.66
CA GLU A 204 0.18 25.33 -18.05
C GLU A 204 0.79 26.31 -17.04
N ASN A 205 -0.04 27.12 -16.37
CA ASN A 205 0.45 28.16 -15.46
C ASN A 205 0.28 27.80 -13.99
N ILE A 206 -0.71 26.95 -13.64
CA ILE A 206 -0.93 26.60 -12.23
C ILE A 206 0.25 25.81 -11.65
N GLN A 207 1.01 25.10 -12.48
CA GLN A 207 2.27 24.44 -12.09
C GLN A 207 3.38 25.41 -11.63
N ASN A 208 3.25 26.72 -11.88
CA ASN A 208 4.16 27.72 -11.30
C ASN A 208 3.91 27.92 -9.80
N PHE A 209 2.76 27.47 -9.30
CA PHE A 209 2.39 27.44 -7.90
C PHE A 209 2.57 26.05 -7.33
N TYR A 210 2.88 25.98 -6.04
CA TYR A 210 3.10 24.74 -5.32
C TYR A 210 1.98 24.57 -4.28
N THR A 211 1.03 23.68 -4.54
CA THR A 211 -0.24 23.69 -3.80
C THR A 211 -0.45 22.44 -2.96
N TYR A 212 -1.11 22.61 -1.81
CA TYR A 212 -1.57 21.55 -0.95
C TYR A 212 -3.03 21.80 -0.55
N ILE A 213 -3.89 20.80 -0.74
CA ILE A 213 -5.27 20.87 -0.29
C ILE A 213 -5.69 19.53 0.30
N ASP A 214 -6.25 19.56 1.51
CA ASP A 214 -6.85 18.37 2.12
C ASP A 214 -8.20 18.66 2.75
N GLY A 215 -9.01 17.61 2.90
CA GLY A 215 -10.36 17.70 3.46
C GLY A 215 -10.74 16.45 4.23
N ALA A 216 -11.37 16.64 5.39
CA ALA A 216 -11.92 15.55 6.19
C ALA A 216 -13.21 15.04 5.56
N THR A 217 -13.42 13.73 5.54
CA THR A 217 -14.56 13.15 4.83
C THR A 217 -15.91 13.39 5.50
N GLU A 218 -15.95 13.78 6.77
CA GLU A 218 -17.20 14.14 7.45
C GLU A 218 -17.46 15.66 7.47
N SER A 219 -16.53 16.45 6.91
CA SER A 219 -16.69 17.91 6.82
C SER A 219 -17.62 18.30 5.67
N SER A 220 -18.60 19.16 5.98
CA SER A 220 -19.46 19.76 4.97
C SER A 220 -18.72 20.65 3.96
N TYR A 221 -17.50 21.09 4.28
CA TYR A 221 -16.67 21.92 3.40
C TYR A 221 -15.94 21.10 2.33
N THR A 222 -15.74 19.80 2.54
CA THR A 222 -15.00 18.96 1.60
C THR A 222 -15.80 18.69 0.31
N TYR A 223 -17.13 18.65 0.43
CA TYR A 223 -18.04 18.16 -0.63
C TYR A 223 -19.05 19.20 -1.12
N ALA A 224 -19.05 20.40 -0.55
CA ALA A 224 -19.89 21.46 -1.06
C ALA A 224 -19.54 21.74 -2.53
N LYS A 225 -20.53 22.15 -3.33
CA LYS A 225 -20.26 22.53 -4.73
C LYS A 225 -19.20 23.64 -4.81
N ASN A 226 -18.21 23.47 -5.67
CA ASN A 226 -17.00 24.27 -5.89
C ASN A 226 -15.97 24.21 -4.74
N SER A 227 -15.97 23.15 -3.92
CA SER A 227 -15.13 23.07 -2.72
C SER A 227 -13.87 22.20 -2.89
N THR A 228 -13.29 21.72 -1.78
CA THR A 228 -12.05 20.97 -1.73
C THR A 228 -12.02 19.81 -2.73
N ASN A 229 -13.07 18.99 -2.81
CA ASN A 229 -13.09 17.88 -3.76
C ASN A 229 -13.17 18.32 -5.22
N ASP A 230 -13.89 19.39 -5.54
CA ASP A 230 -13.97 19.90 -6.92
C ASP A 230 -12.63 20.52 -7.35
N ILE A 231 -11.96 21.22 -6.43
CA ILE A 231 -10.62 21.77 -6.66
C ILE A 231 -9.60 20.65 -6.83
N GLY A 232 -9.61 19.66 -5.92
CA GLY A 232 -8.74 18.49 -6.00
C GLY A 232 -8.95 17.68 -7.27
N SER A 233 -10.21 17.48 -7.66
CA SER A 233 -10.62 16.87 -8.92
C SER A 233 -10.02 17.58 -10.14
N LEU A 234 -10.11 18.91 -10.18
CA LEU A 234 -9.52 19.71 -11.26
C LEU A 234 -7.99 19.56 -11.32
N LEU A 235 -7.31 19.54 -10.16
CA LEU A 235 -5.86 19.38 -10.10
C LEU A 235 -5.42 17.97 -10.56
N ILE A 236 -6.17 16.92 -10.19
CA ILE A 236 -5.97 15.56 -10.71
C ILE A 236 -6.24 15.49 -12.22
N GLU A 237 -7.22 16.24 -12.74
CA GLU A 237 -7.44 16.30 -14.19
C GLU A 237 -6.25 16.95 -14.91
N TYR A 238 -5.67 18.01 -14.34
CA TYR A 238 -4.52 18.71 -14.92
C TYR A 238 -3.24 17.87 -14.92
N SER A 239 -3.07 16.94 -13.99
CA SER A 239 -1.95 15.98 -14.01
C SER A 239 -2.03 14.97 -15.17
N LYS A 240 -3.03 15.04 -16.06
CA LYS A 240 -3.11 14.19 -17.26
C LYS A 240 -2.64 14.86 -18.58
N TYR A 241 -2.42 16.18 -18.62
CA TYR A 241 -2.41 16.96 -19.88
C TYR A 241 -1.16 17.82 -20.23
N ALA A 242 -0.05 17.79 -19.50
CA ALA A 242 1.19 18.49 -19.84
C ALA A 242 2.00 17.89 -21.03
N PRO A 243 2.89 18.66 -21.66
CA PRO A 243 3.72 18.17 -22.76
C PRO A 243 4.89 17.27 -22.31
N TYR A 244 5.08 16.15 -23.00
CA TYR A 244 6.08 15.09 -22.78
C TYR A 244 7.56 15.54 -22.80
N GLU A 245 7.89 16.73 -23.32
CA GLU A 245 9.26 17.11 -23.67
C GLU A 245 10.15 17.51 -22.46
N GLN A 246 9.61 17.65 -21.25
CA GLN A 246 10.36 18.20 -20.10
C GLN A 246 10.77 17.17 -19.02
N TYR A 247 10.20 15.96 -19.00
CA TYR A 247 10.50 14.92 -17.98
C TYR A 247 10.51 13.49 -18.59
N PRO A 248 11.63 13.05 -19.18
CA PRO A 248 11.69 11.81 -19.99
C PRO A 248 11.65 10.50 -19.20
N ASN A 249 11.73 10.53 -17.86
CA ASN A 249 11.82 9.33 -17.02
C ASN A 249 10.48 8.86 -16.42
N TYR A 250 9.40 9.64 -16.58
CA TYR A 250 8.06 9.24 -16.12
C TYR A 250 7.27 8.67 -17.30
N MET A 251 6.83 7.41 -17.17
CA MET A 251 6.10 6.73 -18.23
C MET A 251 4.76 7.42 -18.53
N GLN A 252 4.73 8.06 -19.70
CA GLN A 252 3.60 8.14 -20.63
C GLN A 252 2.33 8.92 -20.27
N TYR A 253 2.34 9.93 -19.39
CA TYR A 253 1.32 10.98 -19.44
C TYR A 253 1.96 12.30 -19.05
N GLY A 254 2.30 13.13 -20.03
CA GLY A 254 2.75 14.47 -19.73
C GLY A 254 1.59 15.17 -19.01
N GLY A 255 1.80 15.56 -17.76
CA GLY A 255 0.86 16.14 -16.81
C GLY A 255 1.59 17.12 -15.90
N ILE A 256 0.89 17.96 -15.14
CA ILE A 256 1.56 18.65 -14.03
C ILE A 256 2.05 17.57 -13.05
N PRO A 257 3.33 17.57 -12.65
CA PRO A 257 3.85 16.58 -11.71
C PRO A 257 3.05 16.65 -10.40
N TYR A 258 2.67 15.49 -9.84
CA TYR A 258 1.96 15.42 -8.56
C TYR A 258 2.80 16.01 -7.41
N GLU A 259 4.12 16.04 -7.61
CA GLU A 259 5.07 16.71 -6.73
C GLU A 259 4.76 18.20 -6.61
N VAL A 260 4.02 18.82 -7.54
CA VAL A 260 3.65 20.26 -7.54
C VAL A 260 2.28 20.51 -6.88
N HIS A 261 1.31 19.61 -7.08
CA HIS A 261 -0.03 19.72 -6.53
C HIS A 261 -0.43 18.46 -5.76
N GLU A 262 -0.65 18.62 -4.45
CA GLU A 262 -1.17 17.55 -3.60
C GLU A 262 -2.63 17.80 -3.23
N PHE A 263 -3.45 16.77 -3.44
CA PHE A 263 -4.83 16.73 -2.97
C PHE A 263 -5.11 15.41 -2.25
N THR A 264 -5.64 15.49 -1.03
CA THR A 264 -6.16 14.32 -0.32
C THR A 264 -7.55 14.53 0.27
N SER A 265 -8.29 13.45 0.41
CA SER A 265 -9.54 13.39 1.17
C SER A 265 -9.41 12.21 2.13
N ARG A 266 -9.39 12.50 3.43
CA ARG A 266 -9.01 11.51 4.46
C ARG A 266 -10.19 11.25 5.38
N ASN A 267 -10.30 9.99 5.80
CA ASN A 267 -11.44 9.51 6.57
C ASN A 267 -11.57 10.23 7.93
N GLY A 268 -12.81 10.55 8.31
CA GLY A 268 -13.19 11.05 9.65
C GLY A 268 -13.64 12.51 9.70
N GLU A 269 -13.85 12.99 10.93
CA GLU A 269 -14.16 14.40 11.26
C GLU A 269 -12.92 15.30 11.13
N TYR A 270 -13.15 16.61 10.98
CA TYR A 270 -12.09 17.60 11.11
C TYR A 270 -11.83 17.87 12.61
N ASP A 271 -10.88 17.13 13.17
CA ASP A 271 -10.45 17.22 14.58
C ASP A 271 -8.95 17.55 14.72
N ASP A 272 -8.45 17.57 15.96
CA ASP A 272 -7.05 17.89 16.27
C ASP A 272 -6.07 16.86 15.67
N GLU A 273 -6.48 15.59 15.51
CA GLU A 273 -5.63 14.53 14.94
C GLU A 273 -5.54 14.65 13.42
N PHE A 274 -6.67 14.90 12.76
CA PHE A 274 -6.72 15.23 11.34
C PHE A 274 -5.81 16.43 11.05
N LEU A 275 -5.99 17.52 11.81
CA LEU A 275 -5.27 18.78 11.66
C LEU A 275 -3.77 18.62 11.92
N LYS A 276 -3.39 17.88 12.95
CA LYS A 276 -1.98 17.56 13.23
C LYS A 276 -1.33 16.86 12.04
N THR A 277 -2.01 15.88 11.48
CA THR A 277 -1.53 15.13 10.31
C THR A 277 -1.45 16.03 9.07
N SER A 278 -2.43 16.91 8.84
CA SER A 278 -2.39 17.90 7.75
C SER A 278 -1.20 18.84 7.87
N ILE A 279 -0.96 19.36 9.07
CA ILE A 279 0.13 20.29 9.34
C ILE A 279 1.48 19.63 9.09
N ASP A 280 1.66 18.39 9.55
CA ASP A 280 2.89 17.64 9.26
C ASP A 280 3.13 17.48 7.77
N ARG A 281 2.12 17.04 7.03
CA ARG A 281 2.21 16.90 5.58
C ARG A 281 2.53 18.23 4.88
N VAL A 282 1.77 19.29 5.13
CA VAL A 282 1.95 20.57 4.42
C VAL A 282 3.25 21.29 4.76
N ILE A 283 3.72 21.21 6.02
CA ILE A 283 4.97 21.85 6.43
C ILE A 283 6.19 21.11 5.87
N ASN A 284 6.17 19.77 5.85
CA ASN A 284 7.21 18.97 5.18
C ASN A 284 7.26 19.34 3.69
N ARG A 285 6.10 19.39 3.04
CA ARG A 285 5.95 19.78 1.64
C ARG A 285 6.50 21.19 1.33
N PHE A 286 6.18 22.18 2.17
CA PHE A 286 6.74 23.54 2.01
C PHE A 286 8.24 23.58 2.24
N SER A 287 8.75 22.76 3.18
CA SER A 287 10.18 22.69 3.47
C SER A 287 10.97 22.10 2.31
N GLU A 288 10.43 21.06 1.65
CA GLU A 288 10.96 20.51 0.40
C GLU A 288 11.03 21.60 -0.69
N GLU A 289 9.94 22.32 -0.93
CA GLU A 289 9.89 23.38 -1.94
C GLU A 289 10.86 24.55 -1.64
N PHE A 290 10.92 25.02 -0.39
CA PHE A 290 11.84 26.09 0.02
C PHE A 290 13.32 25.70 -0.10
N THR A 291 13.59 24.41 -0.22
CA THR A 291 14.94 23.87 -0.33
C THR A 291 15.16 23.10 -1.62
N ASP A 292 14.22 23.19 -2.56
CA ASP A 292 14.32 22.55 -3.86
C ASP A 292 15.62 23.00 -4.56
N GLN A 293 16.27 22.03 -5.21
CA GLN A 293 17.56 22.19 -5.90
C GLN A 293 18.73 22.67 -5.02
N LEU A 294 18.57 22.77 -3.69
CA LEU A 294 19.67 23.13 -2.80
C LEU A 294 20.68 21.99 -2.69
N VAL A 295 20.18 20.76 -2.62
CA VAL A 295 20.96 19.52 -2.51
C VAL A 295 20.52 18.57 -3.61
N SER A 296 21.47 17.95 -4.28
CA SER A 296 21.23 16.78 -5.11
C SER A 296 22.35 15.77 -4.93
N GLY A 297 22.12 14.52 -5.28
CA GLY A 297 23.16 13.51 -5.23
C GLY A 297 22.70 12.15 -5.69
N ASP A 298 23.65 11.24 -5.73
CA ASP A 298 23.46 9.84 -6.04
C ASP A 298 24.34 9.01 -5.10
N PHE A 299 23.97 7.75 -4.88
CA PHE A 299 24.80 6.82 -4.13
C PHE A 299 24.66 5.38 -4.61
N SER A 300 25.61 4.56 -4.20
CA SER A 300 25.56 3.11 -4.38
C SER A 300 26.08 2.41 -3.13
N ILE A 301 25.59 1.21 -2.89
CA ILE A 301 26.05 0.36 -1.80
C ILE A 301 26.87 -0.83 -2.31
N SER A 302 27.95 -1.16 -1.62
CA SER A 302 28.83 -2.26 -1.99
C SER A 302 29.34 -3.06 -0.77
N PRO A 303 29.18 -4.39 -0.74
CA PRO A 303 28.29 -5.16 -1.62
C PRO A 303 26.81 -4.89 -1.27
N GLN A 304 25.94 -4.88 -2.28
CA GLN A 304 24.49 -4.81 -2.09
C GLN A 304 23.90 -6.11 -1.51
N ALA A 305 24.64 -7.23 -1.64
CA ALA A 305 24.27 -8.53 -1.11
C ALA A 305 25.36 -9.10 -0.20
N VAL A 306 25.02 -9.31 1.07
CA VAL A 306 26.00 -9.56 2.15
C VAL A 306 25.90 -10.95 2.75
N LYS A 307 27.05 -11.64 2.87
CA LYS A 307 27.16 -12.96 3.53
C LYS A 307 27.27 -12.86 5.05
N ALA A 308 26.95 -13.95 5.76
CA ALA A 308 27.05 -14.04 7.24
C ALA A 308 28.34 -13.46 7.84
N GLY A 309 29.48 -13.66 7.17
CA GLY A 309 30.79 -13.18 7.60
C GLY A 309 31.14 -11.74 7.20
N GLU A 310 30.36 -11.10 6.32
CA GLU A 310 30.55 -9.69 5.94
C GLU A 310 29.82 -8.80 6.94
N THR A 311 30.62 -8.14 7.76
CA THR A 311 30.14 -7.36 8.89
C THR A 311 29.91 -5.90 8.56
N VAL A 312 30.29 -5.45 7.35
CA VAL A 312 30.23 -4.05 6.92
C VAL A 312 29.91 -3.96 5.43
N ILE A 313 29.22 -2.89 5.05
CA ILE A 313 29.03 -2.45 3.67
C ILE A 313 29.58 -1.03 3.51
N THR A 314 30.01 -0.69 2.30
CA THR A 314 30.39 0.67 1.93
C THR A 314 29.25 1.36 1.21
N VAL A 315 29.05 2.63 1.52
CA VAL A 315 28.07 3.50 0.86
C VAL A 315 28.86 4.59 0.17
N ASP A 316 29.03 4.46 -1.14
CA ASP A 316 29.74 5.42 -1.99
C ASP A 316 28.74 6.45 -2.51
N TYR A 317 29.05 7.73 -2.37
CA TYR A 317 28.10 8.79 -2.73
C TYR A 317 28.78 9.97 -3.45
N SER A 318 27.95 10.69 -4.19
CA SER A 318 28.26 11.96 -4.84
C SER A 318 27.18 12.97 -4.49
N ILE A 319 27.54 14.01 -3.75
CA ILE A 319 26.65 15.09 -3.34
C ILE A 319 27.02 16.38 -4.06
N ASN A 320 26.02 17.09 -4.55
CA ASN A 320 26.14 18.45 -5.04
C ASN A 320 25.29 19.39 -4.18
N ILE A 321 25.88 20.51 -3.76
CA ILE A 321 25.19 21.59 -3.04
C ILE A 321 25.21 22.82 -3.93
N ASN A 322 24.04 23.43 -4.14
CA ASN A 322 23.93 24.69 -4.86
C ASN A 322 24.49 25.84 -4.00
N THR A 323 25.80 26.05 -4.11
CA THR A 323 26.53 27.05 -3.33
C THR A 323 26.05 28.49 -3.60
N GLU A 324 25.56 28.79 -4.81
CA GLU A 324 25.04 30.13 -5.15
C GLU A 324 23.78 30.43 -4.33
N THR A 325 22.81 29.51 -4.34
CA THR A 325 21.60 29.61 -3.51
C THR A 325 21.94 29.63 -2.03
N TYR A 326 22.84 28.75 -1.58
CA TYR A 326 23.24 28.67 -0.18
C TYR A 326 23.84 29.97 0.33
N TYR A 327 24.84 30.51 -0.36
CA TYR A 327 25.53 31.73 0.07
C TYR A 327 24.66 32.98 -0.05
N LYS A 328 23.72 32.99 -1.00
CA LYS A 328 22.78 34.09 -1.18
C LYS A 328 21.79 34.18 -0.02
N HIS A 329 21.37 33.05 0.54
CA HIS A 329 20.22 33.02 1.46
C HIS A 329 20.54 32.60 2.89
N TYR A 330 21.47 31.67 3.11
CA TYR A 330 21.59 30.99 4.40
C TYR A 330 22.86 31.32 5.20
N SER A 331 23.97 31.68 4.55
CA SER A 331 25.24 31.97 5.24
C SER A 331 26.26 32.66 4.34
N GLU A 332 27.15 33.50 4.89
CA GLU A 332 28.37 34.00 4.19
C GLU A 332 29.65 33.19 4.54
N LYS A 333 29.50 32.10 5.30
CA LYS A 333 30.59 31.25 5.78
C LYS A 333 30.55 29.88 5.12
N ASP A 334 31.66 29.14 5.23
CA ASP A 334 31.80 27.75 4.81
C ASP A 334 30.56 26.89 5.14
N ILE A 335 30.11 26.11 4.16
CA ILE A 335 28.94 25.23 4.27
C ILE A 335 29.32 24.05 5.16
N SER A 336 28.64 23.90 6.30
CA SER A 336 28.82 22.73 7.18
C SER A 336 27.61 21.82 7.07
N PHE A 337 27.86 20.55 6.80
CA PHE A 337 26.81 19.53 6.69
C PHE A 337 27.37 18.15 7.04
N LYS A 338 26.48 17.20 7.25
CA LYS A 338 26.80 15.84 7.64
C LYS A 338 26.14 14.88 6.66
N VAL A 339 26.91 13.97 6.05
CA VAL A 339 26.34 12.89 5.25
C VAL A 339 26.13 11.70 6.16
N VAL A 340 24.92 11.13 6.16
CA VAL A 340 24.52 10.03 7.02
C VAL A 340 23.99 8.88 6.17
N ALA A 341 24.51 7.69 6.42
CA ALA A 341 24.00 6.44 5.89
C ALA A 341 23.44 5.60 7.04
N GLU A 342 22.23 5.07 6.87
CA GLU A 342 21.54 4.25 7.87
C GLU A 342 21.06 2.93 7.24
N VAL A 343 21.25 1.83 7.96
CA VAL A 343 20.65 0.54 7.65
C VAL A 343 19.37 0.42 8.46
N VAL A 344 18.25 0.17 7.80
CA VAL A 344 16.91 0.19 8.38
C VAL A 344 16.22 -1.15 8.13
N ASP A 345 15.53 -1.68 9.14
CA ASP A 345 14.65 -2.82 8.98
C ASP A 345 13.41 -2.42 8.16
N PRO A 346 13.08 -3.12 7.06
CA PRO A 346 12.09 -2.66 6.11
C PRO A 346 10.64 -2.78 6.61
N ILE A 347 10.43 -3.53 7.70
CA ILE A 347 9.10 -3.77 8.27
C ILE A 347 8.88 -2.84 9.47
N SER A 348 9.78 -2.88 10.44
CA SER A 348 9.67 -2.08 11.67
C SER A 348 10.15 -0.64 11.52
N LEU A 349 10.87 -0.33 10.43
CA LEU A 349 11.54 0.95 10.19
C LEU A 349 12.60 1.31 11.26
N GLU A 350 13.04 0.33 12.07
CA GLU A 350 14.08 0.53 13.07
C GLU A 350 15.46 0.73 12.41
N VAL A 351 16.20 1.75 12.83
CA VAL A 351 17.59 1.97 12.42
C VAL A 351 18.51 0.94 13.10
N LEU A 352 19.04 0.01 12.32
CA LEU A 352 19.87 -1.11 12.78
C LEU A 352 21.34 -0.73 12.97
N ASP A 353 21.90 0.10 12.08
CA ASP A 353 23.23 0.72 12.22
C ASP A 353 23.25 2.03 11.44
N SER A 354 24.13 2.95 11.84
CA SER A 354 24.34 4.22 11.14
C SER A 354 25.80 4.63 11.14
N SER A 355 26.20 5.33 10.09
CA SER A 355 27.52 5.93 9.95
C SER A 355 27.39 7.30 9.34
N ASP A 356 28.29 8.20 9.73
CA ASP A 356 28.25 9.55 9.25
C ASP A 356 29.64 10.18 9.09
N ILE A 357 29.67 11.28 8.34
CA ILE A 357 30.86 12.12 8.17
C ILE A 357 30.45 13.59 7.99
N GLU A 358 31.17 14.46 8.68
CA GLU A 358 30.99 15.91 8.59
C GLU A 358 31.90 16.52 7.52
N TYR A 359 31.35 17.45 6.76
CA TYR A 359 32.04 18.25 5.76
C TYR A 359 31.99 19.73 6.10
N THR A 360 33.02 20.45 5.66
CA THR A 360 33.05 21.92 5.64
C THR A 360 33.56 22.35 4.26
N LEU A 361 32.67 22.86 3.41
CA LEU A 361 32.98 23.31 2.06
C LEU A 361 33.27 24.81 2.03
N SER A 362 34.39 25.17 1.41
CA SER A 362 34.79 26.56 1.15
C SER A 362 34.76 26.94 -0.34
N ASP A 363 34.60 25.98 -1.28
CA ASP A 363 34.48 26.23 -2.73
C ASP A 363 33.82 25.05 -3.50
N THR A 364 33.35 25.33 -4.74
CA THR A 364 32.23 24.73 -5.49
C THR A 364 32.44 23.37 -6.20
N ASN A 365 33.13 22.41 -5.60
CA ASN A 365 33.20 21.07 -6.20
C ASN A 365 32.39 20.08 -5.34
N GLY A 366 31.49 19.33 -5.98
CA GLY A 366 30.68 18.30 -5.33
C GLY A 366 31.51 17.37 -4.44
N VAL A 367 30.85 16.82 -3.43
CA VAL A 367 31.47 15.98 -2.41
C VAL A 367 31.31 14.53 -2.78
N PHE A 368 32.45 13.87 -2.97
CA PHE A 368 32.54 12.43 -3.13
C PHE A 368 33.05 11.82 -1.83
N GLY A 369 32.46 10.73 -1.41
CA GLY A 369 32.89 10.05 -0.21
C GLY A 369 32.38 8.61 -0.13
N THR A 370 32.84 7.95 0.93
CA THR A 370 32.50 6.57 1.24
C THR A 370 32.23 6.50 2.74
N LEU A 371 31.04 6.07 3.12
CA LEU A 371 30.70 5.69 4.48
C LEU A 371 30.81 4.17 4.64
N THR A 372 30.94 3.71 5.89
CA THR A 372 30.93 2.28 6.20
C THR A 372 29.92 2.04 7.30
N VAL A 373 28.81 1.39 6.97
CA VAL A 373 27.82 0.95 7.94
C VAL A 373 27.98 -0.55 8.18
N LYS A 374 27.66 -0.98 9.39
CA LYS A 374 27.68 -2.40 9.74
C LYS A 374 26.45 -3.07 9.16
N ASN A 375 26.67 -4.29 8.72
CA ASN A 375 25.61 -5.24 8.45
C ASN A 375 25.18 -5.86 9.80
N LEU A 376 24.33 -5.14 10.54
CA LEU A 376 23.77 -5.59 11.81
C LEU A 376 22.38 -6.16 11.58
N VAL A 377 22.26 -7.31 10.92
CA VAL A 377 20.93 -7.84 10.62
C VAL A 377 20.80 -9.32 10.95
N ASN A 378 19.76 -9.55 11.75
CA ASN A 378 19.11 -10.74 12.31
C ASN A 378 18.72 -11.85 11.30
N GLY A 379 19.23 -11.82 10.07
CA GLY A 379 18.97 -12.82 9.03
C GLY A 379 17.98 -12.42 7.94
N VAL A 380 17.48 -11.17 7.92
CA VAL A 380 16.54 -10.64 6.89
C VAL A 380 17.18 -9.56 6.00
N ASN A 381 16.49 -9.20 4.91
CA ASN A 381 16.85 -8.07 4.04
C ASN A 381 16.63 -6.73 4.77
N SER A 382 17.34 -5.69 4.36
CA SER A 382 17.26 -4.34 4.95
C SER A 382 17.25 -3.27 3.87
N LYS A 383 16.97 -2.02 4.25
CA LYS A 383 17.16 -0.84 3.39
C LYS A 383 18.34 -0.02 3.86
N VAL A 384 19.06 0.61 2.93
CA VAL A 384 20.10 1.58 3.22
C VAL A 384 19.63 2.92 2.73
N ASN A 385 19.41 3.84 3.66
CA ASN A 385 19.02 5.21 3.38
C ASN A 385 20.26 6.09 3.42
N LEU A 386 20.40 6.99 2.45
CA LEU A 386 21.40 8.05 2.47
C LEU A 386 20.70 9.40 2.51
N TYR A 387 21.08 10.23 3.47
CA TYR A 387 20.61 11.61 3.56
C TYR A 387 21.72 12.54 4.06
N ILE A 388 21.46 13.84 3.95
CA ILE A 388 22.36 14.89 4.43
C ILE A 388 21.68 15.67 5.55
N GLU A 389 22.34 15.82 6.69
CA GLU A 389 21.95 16.80 7.70
C GLU A 389 22.59 18.17 7.36
N MET A 390 21.77 19.13 6.95
CA MET A 390 22.20 20.50 6.65
C MET A 390 21.09 21.48 7.03
N LEU A 391 21.44 22.69 7.50
CA LEU A 391 20.46 23.71 7.92
C LEU A 391 19.43 23.25 8.98
N GLY A 392 19.73 22.18 9.73
CA GLY A 392 18.82 21.58 10.71
C GLY A 392 17.89 20.50 10.14
N MET A 393 17.92 20.28 8.82
CA MET A 393 17.08 19.33 8.11
C MET A 393 17.85 18.11 7.62
N ASN A 394 17.10 17.03 7.36
CA ASN A 394 17.53 15.88 6.59
C ASN A 394 17.11 16.04 5.12
N TYR A 395 18.08 16.07 4.21
CA TYR A 395 17.86 16.01 2.76
C TYR A 395 18.06 14.58 2.28
N GLU A 396 16.98 13.91 1.90
CA GLU A 396 17.08 12.56 1.36
C GLU A 396 17.82 12.56 0.00
N ILE A 397 18.79 11.66 -0.12
CA ILE A 397 19.49 11.39 -1.39
C ILE A 397 18.92 10.14 -2.04
N GLY A 398 18.52 9.15 -1.23
CA GLY A 398 17.69 8.04 -1.65
C GLY A 398 17.81 6.82 -0.74
N SER A 399 17.22 5.71 -1.19
CA SER A 399 17.20 4.42 -0.50
C SER A 399 17.56 3.28 -1.46
N GLN A 400 18.34 2.28 -0.99
CA GLN A 400 18.69 1.07 -1.74
C GLN A 400 18.52 -0.18 -0.87
N ASP A 401 18.00 -1.28 -1.43
CA ASP A 401 17.85 -2.54 -0.71
C ASP A 401 19.19 -3.23 -0.48
N LEU A 402 19.44 -3.63 0.77
CA LEU A 402 20.56 -4.46 1.23
C LEU A 402 20.09 -5.89 1.49
N ILE A 403 20.60 -6.83 0.71
CA ILE A 403 20.08 -8.19 0.67
C ILE A 403 20.96 -9.15 1.45
N ARG A 404 20.33 -10.05 2.21
CA ARG A 404 21.06 -11.02 3.03
C ARG A 404 21.26 -12.33 2.27
N ILE A 405 22.51 -12.62 1.93
CA ILE A 405 22.88 -13.95 1.40
C ILE A 405 22.79 -14.95 2.55
N GLN A 406 21.94 -15.95 2.40
CA GLN A 406 21.74 -17.02 3.35
C GLN A 406 22.96 -17.97 3.38
N GLU A 407 23.19 -18.64 4.51
CA GLU A 407 24.25 -19.62 4.59
C GLU A 407 23.92 -20.88 3.77
N THR A 408 24.90 -21.36 3.00
CA THR A 408 24.83 -22.67 2.36
C THR A 408 24.68 -23.75 3.43
N THR A 409 23.58 -24.50 3.39
CA THR A 409 23.32 -25.65 4.26
C THR A 409 23.72 -26.96 3.57
N LEU A 410 23.38 -28.10 4.18
CA LEU A 410 23.56 -29.42 3.54
C LEU A 410 22.53 -29.66 2.42
N GLU A 411 21.47 -28.87 2.35
CA GLU A 411 20.37 -29.03 1.41
C GLU A 411 20.07 -27.76 0.58
N HIS A 412 20.67 -26.62 0.92
CA HIS A 412 20.51 -25.34 0.22
C HIS A 412 21.86 -24.71 -0.12
N ILE A 413 22.00 -24.20 -1.34
CA ILE A 413 23.11 -23.35 -1.79
C ILE A 413 22.53 -22.03 -2.29
N ASP A 414 22.76 -20.96 -1.53
CA ASP A 414 22.45 -19.60 -1.94
C ASP A 414 23.40 -19.13 -3.07
N LEU A 415 22.83 -18.61 -4.16
CA LEU A 415 23.56 -18.11 -5.32
C LEU A 415 23.45 -16.58 -5.51
N MET A 416 22.86 -15.86 -4.55
CA MET A 416 22.78 -14.39 -4.49
C MET A 416 24.16 -13.74 -4.26
N GLY A 417 24.38 -12.52 -4.78
CA GLY A 417 25.66 -11.79 -4.71
C GLY A 417 26.31 -11.58 -6.07
N ASP A 418 27.63 -11.44 -6.14
CA ASP A 418 28.34 -11.09 -7.39
C ASP A 418 28.29 -12.18 -8.49
N TRP A 419 28.00 -11.75 -9.72
CA TRP A 419 28.05 -12.50 -10.96
C TRP A 419 28.83 -11.71 -12.02
N HIS A 420 29.71 -12.38 -12.75
CA HIS A 420 30.36 -11.78 -13.93
C HIS A 420 29.32 -11.57 -15.03
N PHE A 421 29.21 -10.35 -15.53
CA PHE A 421 28.18 -9.96 -16.48
C PHE A 421 28.76 -9.35 -17.74
N ASN A 422 28.19 -9.73 -18.87
CA ASN A 422 28.47 -9.04 -20.12
C ASN A 422 27.28 -9.14 -21.06
N ALA A 423 26.91 -8.00 -21.63
CA ALA A 423 25.82 -7.84 -22.58
C ALA A 423 26.39 -7.46 -23.96
N TYR A 424 25.84 -8.03 -25.04
CA TYR A 424 26.35 -7.84 -26.39
C TYR A 424 25.30 -7.15 -27.31
N LYS A 425 25.76 -6.19 -28.14
CA LYS A 425 24.97 -5.24 -28.96
C LYS A 425 23.83 -5.85 -29.83
N PRO A 426 22.78 -5.06 -30.16
CA PRO A 426 21.42 -5.52 -30.53
C PRO A 426 21.25 -6.20 -31.90
N TYR A 427 20.08 -6.81 -32.07
CA TYR A 427 19.54 -7.36 -33.32
C TYR A 427 19.56 -6.34 -34.49
N GLU A 428 20.58 -6.38 -35.36
CA GLU A 428 20.41 -5.98 -36.76
C GLU A 428 19.98 -7.20 -37.60
N ASN A 429 18.77 -7.69 -37.34
CA ASN A 429 17.94 -8.59 -38.15
C ASN A 429 18.49 -9.84 -38.88
N LYS A 430 19.79 -10.17 -38.92
CA LYS A 430 20.31 -11.38 -39.63
C LYS A 430 21.60 -12.02 -39.10
N ASP A 431 22.28 -11.45 -38.11
CA ASP A 431 23.57 -12.00 -37.66
C ASP A 431 23.44 -12.63 -36.27
N VAL A 432 23.44 -13.97 -36.23
CA VAL A 432 23.81 -14.73 -35.02
C VAL A 432 25.24 -14.33 -34.69
N VAL A 433 25.45 -13.58 -33.62
CA VAL A 433 26.79 -13.10 -33.24
C VAL A 433 27.69 -14.33 -32.96
N GLU A 434 28.88 -14.32 -33.54
CA GLU A 434 29.91 -15.38 -33.47
C GLU A 434 30.30 -15.84 -32.04
N LEU A 435 29.80 -15.17 -31.00
CA LEU A 435 30.16 -15.37 -29.58
C LEU A 435 29.19 -16.27 -28.81
N ASP A 436 28.13 -16.78 -29.45
CA ASP A 436 27.21 -17.81 -28.93
C ASP A 436 27.86 -19.20 -28.76
N SER A 437 29.13 -19.34 -29.12
CA SER A 437 29.86 -20.59 -28.93
C SER A 437 30.40 -20.69 -27.51
N MET A 438 30.27 -21.87 -26.87
CA MET A 438 30.80 -22.18 -25.54
C MET A 438 32.29 -21.84 -25.30
N GLY A 439 33.07 -21.53 -26.33
CA GLY A 439 34.47 -21.11 -26.22
C GLY A 439 34.66 -19.73 -25.57
N THR A 440 33.66 -18.85 -25.57
CA THR A 440 33.68 -17.53 -24.91
C THR A 440 33.49 -17.64 -23.39
N LEU A 441 32.86 -18.73 -22.92
CA LEU A 441 32.70 -19.09 -21.51
C LEU A 441 33.98 -19.68 -20.87
N ALA A 442 35.12 -19.61 -21.56
CA ALA A 442 36.40 -19.98 -20.96
C ALA A 442 36.71 -19.06 -19.76
N LYS A 443 37.09 -19.66 -18.63
CA LYS A 443 37.38 -18.94 -17.37
C LYS A 443 38.32 -17.75 -17.51
N SER A 444 39.29 -17.80 -18.43
CA SER A 444 40.21 -16.69 -18.71
C SER A 444 39.57 -15.46 -19.37
N ASN A 445 38.37 -15.61 -19.93
CA ASN A 445 37.66 -14.57 -20.67
C ASN A 445 36.66 -13.86 -19.75
N TRP A 446 35.72 -14.60 -19.14
CA TRP A 446 34.69 -13.99 -18.30
C TRP A 446 35.21 -13.47 -16.95
N LYS A 447 36.38 -13.94 -16.48
CA LYS A 447 37.04 -13.31 -15.30
C LYS A 447 37.50 -11.86 -15.52
N LYS A 448 37.44 -11.37 -16.76
CA LYS A 448 37.73 -9.98 -17.11
C LYS A 448 36.46 -9.15 -17.29
N TRP A 449 35.29 -9.80 -17.26
CA TRP A 449 34.03 -9.10 -17.26
C TRP A 449 33.82 -8.49 -15.90
N ASP A 450 33.10 -7.38 -15.91
CA ASP A 450 32.66 -6.71 -14.71
C ASP A 450 31.66 -7.60 -13.94
N THR A 451 31.41 -7.24 -12.70
CA THR A 451 30.52 -7.98 -11.80
C THR A 451 29.28 -7.15 -11.51
N VAL A 452 28.12 -7.80 -11.57
CA VAL A 452 26.82 -7.26 -11.16
C VAL A 452 26.20 -8.20 -10.14
N SER A 453 25.15 -7.78 -9.44
CA SER A 453 24.33 -8.71 -8.66
C SER A 453 22.94 -8.81 -9.28
N PRO A 454 22.56 -9.97 -9.81
CA PRO A 454 21.24 -10.18 -10.39
C PRO A 454 20.16 -10.24 -9.30
N ALA A 455 18.89 -10.17 -9.73
CA ALA A 455 17.67 -10.22 -8.92
C ALA A 455 17.36 -8.96 -8.08
N PHE A 456 17.93 -7.80 -8.45
CA PHE A 456 17.77 -6.52 -7.71
C PHE A 456 17.09 -5.40 -8.49
N GLY A 457 16.65 -5.66 -9.72
CA GLY A 457 15.95 -4.67 -10.53
C GLY A 457 16.06 -4.94 -12.02
N TRP A 458 15.49 -4.03 -12.80
CA TRP A 458 15.62 -4.06 -14.24
C TRP A 458 17.03 -3.60 -14.63
N TRP A 459 17.49 -3.92 -15.84
CA TRP A 459 18.73 -3.36 -16.37
C TRP A 459 18.71 -1.82 -16.46
N THR A 460 17.52 -1.21 -16.46
CA THR A 460 17.33 0.24 -16.42
C THR A 460 17.73 0.88 -15.11
N ASP A 461 17.73 0.12 -14.02
CA ASP A 461 18.03 0.65 -12.69
C ASP A 461 19.53 0.54 -12.38
N ASP A 462 20.26 -0.18 -13.23
CA ASP A 462 21.57 -0.76 -12.92
C ASP A 462 22.56 -0.58 -14.09
N PHE A 463 22.52 0.58 -14.78
CA PHE A 463 23.20 0.83 -16.06
C PHE A 463 24.70 0.53 -16.06
N HIS A 464 25.00 -0.72 -16.34
CA HIS A 464 26.33 -1.23 -16.50
C HIS A 464 26.98 -0.68 -17.77
N SER A 465 28.30 -0.46 -17.75
CA SER A 465 29.03 0.20 -18.85
C SER A 465 28.87 -0.48 -20.23
N THR A 466 28.61 -1.79 -20.26
CA THR A 466 28.36 -2.59 -21.48
C THR A 466 26.98 -2.36 -22.09
N LEU A 467 26.04 -1.76 -21.34
CA LEU A 467 24.68 -1.43 -21.79
C LEU A 467 24.60 -0.02 -22.43
N GLU A 468 25.70 0.73 -22.46
CA GLU A 468 25.83 2.06 -23.08
C GLU A 468 24.76 3.09 -22.63
N ASN A 469 24.29 3.01 -21.38
CA ASN A 469 23.22 3.85 -20.81
C ASN A 469 21.90 3.81 -21.62
N ASN A 470 21.57 2.66 -22.21
CA ASN A 470 20.35 2.51 -23.00
C ASN A 470 19.24 1.82 -22.19
N ALA A 471 18.21 2.57 -21.81
CA ALA A 471 17.05 2.09 -21.05
C ALA A 471 16.16 1.08 -21.79
N ASN A 472 16.28 0.97 -23.11
CA ASN A 472 15.53 0.02 -23.93
C ASN A 472 16.49 -0.97 -24.60
N TRP A 473 17.36 -1.57 -23.80
CA TRP A 473 18.42 -2.43 -24.30
C TRP A 473 17.85 -3.74 -24.84
N THR A 474 18.26 -4.14 -26.04
CA THR A 474 17.83 -5.41 -26.67
C THR A 474 19.06 -6.22 -27.06
N GLY A 475 19.01 -7.54 -26.89
CA GLY A 475 20.12 -8.44 -27.20
C GLY A 475 20.25 -9.60 -26.20
N TYR A 476 21.41 -10.26 -26.23
CA TYR A 476 21.75 -11.33 -25.29
C TYR A 476 22.78 -10.90 -24.26
N ALA A 477 22.61 -11.38 -23.04
CA ALA A 477 23.55 -11.18 -21.96
C ALA A 477 23.93 -12.51 -21.29
N TRP A 478 25.11 -12.53 -20.67
CA TRP A 478 25.58 -13.65 -19.88
C TRP A 478 25.84 -13.21 -18.44
N TYR A 479 25.34 -13.99 -17.50
CA TYR A 479 25.69 -13.96 -16.09
C TYR A 479 26.47 -15.23 -15.75
N ILE A 480 27.64 -15.11 -15.11
CA ILE A 480 28.47 -16.26 -14.74
C ILE A 480 28.97 -16.13 -13.31
N ARG A 481 28.80 -17.18 -12.51
CA ARG A 481 29.26 -17.21 -11.12
C ARG A 481 29.94 -18.52 -10.77
N GLU A 482 30.94 -18.42 -9.90
CA GLU A 482 31.53 -19.57 -9.22
C GLU A 482 30.85 -19.79 -7.86
N PHE A 483 30.57 -21.04 -7.52
CA PHE A 483 29.99 -21.41 -6.23
C PHE A 483 30.59 -22.71 -5.72
N LYS A 484 30.41 -22.99 -4.42
CA LYS A 484 30.94 -24.18 -3.77
C LYS A 484 29.83 -25.08 -3.27
N VAL A 485 29.98 -26.38 -3.52
CA VAL A 485 29.10 -27.42 -3.00
C VAL A 485 29.82 -28.12 -1.84
N PRO A 486 29.25 -28.17 -0.62
CA PRO A 486 29.84 -28.87 0.52
C PRO A 486 30.08 -30.36 0.25
N GLU A 487 31.13 -30.95 0.84
CA GLU A 487 31.40 -32.39 0.72
C GLU A 487 30.23 -33.27 1.20
N GLN A 488 29.50 -32.80 2.21
CA GLN A 488 28.35 -33.48 2.80
C GLN A 488 27.00 -32.99 2.25
N PHE A 489 27.00 -32.27 1.13
CA PHE A 489 25.75 -31.83 0.49
C PHE A 489 24.89 -33.03 0.11
N THR A 490 23.56 -32.82 0.06
CA THR A 490 22.56 -33.85 -0.19
C THR A 490 22.91 -34.77 -1.39
N GLU A 491 22.53 -36.03 -1.25
CA GLU A 491 22.62 -37.07 -2.28
C GLU A 491 21.28 -37.28 -3.00
N GLU A 492 20.30 -36.39 -2.80
CA GLU A 492 19.06 -36.44 -3.57
C GLU A 492 19.36 -36.41 -5.07
N GLN A 493 18.75 -37.33 -5.81
CA GLN A 493 19.09 -37.54 -7.22
C GLN A 493 18.76 -36.31 -8.08
N THR A 494 17.67 -35.62 -7.76
CA THR A 494 17.19 -34.42 -8.46
C THR A 494 17.19 -33.24 -7.50
N LEU A 495 17.73 -32.11 -7.94
CA LEU A 495 17.73 -30.84 -7.23
C LEU A 495 16.92 -29.80 -7.99
N LEU A 496 16.54 -28.73 -7.29
CA LEU A 496 15.87 -27.57 -7.86
C LEU A 496 16.83 -26.39 -7.95
N LEU A 497 16.87 -25.72 -9.09
CA LEU A 497 17.53 -24.43 -9.29
C LEU A 497 16.46 -23.35 -9.41
N SER A 498 16.34 -22.50 -8.40
CA SER A 498 15.55 -21.27 -8.48
C SER A 498 16.43 -20.16 -9.02
N LEU A 499 15.94 -19.47 -10.05
CA LEU A 499 16.53 -18.24 -10.56
C LEU A 499 15.60 -17.05 -10.38
N GLY A 500 14.45 -17.13 -9.71
CA GLY A 500 13.57 -15.96 -9.60
C GLY A 500 12.96 -15.56 -10.94
N LYS A 501 12.81 -14.26 -11.20
CA LYS A 501 12.19 -13.72 -12.42
C LYS A 501 13.23 -13.06 -13.33
N LEU A 502 13.22 -13.50 -14.59
CA LEU A 502 14.05 -12.99 -15.67
C LEU A 502 13.15 -12.49 -16.79
N ASP A 503 13.51 -11.32 -17.34
CA ASP A 503 12.78 -10.74 -18.46
C ASP A 503 12.96 -11.60 -19.73
N GLU A 504 11.83 -11.87 -20.39
CA GLU A 504 11.68 -12.68 -21.58
C GLU A 504 12.30 -14.10 -21.56
N ALA A 505 13.57 -14.30 -21.88
CA ALA A 505 14.07 -15.65 -22.18
C ALA A 505 15.46 -15.93 -21.62
N ASP A 506 15.67 -17.16 -21.19
CA ASP A 506 16.91 -17.60 -20.60
C ASP A 506 17.26 -19.07 -20.94
N GLU A 507 18.54 -19.39 -20.80
CA GLU A 507 19.03 -20.75 -20.70
C GLU A 507 20.19 -20.84 -19.71
N VAL A 508 20.24 -21.95 -18.98
CA VAL A 508 21.10 -22.09 -17.81
C VAL A 508 21.99 -23.30 -17.94
N TYR A 509 23.25 -23.13 -17.56
CA TYR A 509 24.25 -24.18 -17.54
C TYR A 509 24.96 -24.25 -16.19
N ILE A 510 25.17 -25.46 -15.69
CA ILE A 510 26.03 -25.75 -14.54
C ILE A 510 27.16 -26.65 -15.02
N ASN A 511 28.40 -26.25 -14.74
CA ASN A 511 29.63 -26.92 -15.19
C ASN A 511 29.64 -27.22 -16.70
N GLY A 512 29.04 -26.34 -17.51
CA GLY A 512 28.91 -26.48 -18.96
C GLY A 512 27.82 -27.46 -19.43
N THR A 513 27.06 -28.06 -18.52
CA THR A 513 25.89 -28.88 -18.83
C THR A 513 24.63 -28.03 -18.71
N ARG A 514 23.79 -28.03 -19.73
CA ARG A 514 22.53 -27.27 -19.73
C ARG A 514 21.53 -27.90 -18.77
N VAL A 515 20.97 -27.10 -17.86
CA VAL A 515 20.06 -27.57 -16.80
C VAL A 515 18.65 -27.00 -16.91
N GLY A 516 18.47 -25.87 -17.59
CA GLY A 516 17.17 -25.21 -17.70
C GLY A 516 17.11 -24.25 -18.88
N TYR A 517 15.89 -23.92 -19.30
CA TYR A 517 15.65 -22.86 -20.28
C TYR A 517 14.20 -22.37 -20.24
N THR A 518 13.99 -21.15 -20.71
CA THR A 518 12.68 -20.58 -21.03
C THR A 518 12.85 -19.67 -22.25
N GLY A 519 12.00 -19.83 -23.27
CA GLY A 519 12.08 -19.03 -24.51
C GLY A 519 13.26 -19.33 -25.46
N ILE A 520 14.29 -20.09 -25.05
CA ILE A 520 15.40 -20.55 -25.91
C ILE A 520 15.37 -22.08 -26.00
N GLU A 521 14.76 -22.67 -27.02
CA GLU A 521 14.49 -24.12 -27.02
C GLU A 521 15.72 -25.00 -27.24
N LYS A 522 16.67 -24.53 -28.05
CA LYS A 522 17.90 -25.25 -28.38
C LYS A 522 19.07 -24.62 -27.63
N ALA A 523 19.96 -25.45 -27.10
CA ALA A 523 21.19 -24.99 -26.45
C ALA A 523 21.98 -24.05 -27.38
N GLY A 524 22.21 -22.83 -26.93
CA GLY A 524 22.88 -21.80 -27.72
C GLY A 524 22.08 -21.29 -28.93
N GLY A 525 20.78 -21.63 -29.00
CA GLY A 525 19.88 -21.29 -30.09
C GLY A 525 19.26 -19.90 -29.98
N GLU A 526 18.39 -19.58 -30.93
CA GLU A 526 17.68 -18.31 -30.98
C GLU A 526 16.48 -18.29 -30.02
N TYR A 527 16.24 -17.13 -29.43
CA TYR A 527 15.00 -16.77 -28.78
C TYR A 527 13.80 -16.99 -29.69
N ASN A 528 12.77 -17.68 -29.18
CA ASN A 528 11.61 -18.09 -29.95
C ASN A 528 10.49 -17.02 -30.05
N GLY A 529 10.70 -15.83 -29.48
CA GLY A 529 9.71 -14.74 -29.49
C GLY A 529 8.64 -14.82 -28.40
N SER A 530 8.81 -15.68 -27.38
CA SER A 530 7.90 -15.75 -26.23
C SER A 530 8.24 -14.73 -25.15
N ASN A 531 7.25 -14.03 -24.58
CA ASN A 531 7.49 -13.00 -23.55
C ASN A 531 7.08 -13.42 -22.12
N PRO A 532 7.77 -14.38 -21.46
CA PRO A 532 7.49 -14.77 -20.08
C PRO A 532 8.29 -13.97 -19.06
N TRP A 533 8.20 -12.64 -19.11
CA TRP A 533 8.87 -11.75 -18.17
C TRP A 533 8.50 -12.05 -16.70
N ASP A 534 7.22 -12.34 -16.41
CA ASP A 534 6.72 -12.59 -15.04
C ASP A 534 6.79 -14.06 -14.56
N LYS A 535 7.44 -14.96 -15.30
CA LYS A 535 7.52 -16.36 -14.88
C LYS A 535 8.62 -16.60 -13.85
N GLU A 536 8.30 -17.31 -12.78
CA GLU A 536 9.31 -17.87 -11.90
C GLU A 536 10.14 -18.92 -12.63
N ARG A 537 11.47 -18.82 -12.54
CA ARG A 537 12.40 -19.76 -13.16
C ARG A 537 12.83 -20.80 -12.15
N LEU A 538 12.20 -21.97 -12.24
CA LEU A 538 12.51 -23.14 -11.42
C LEU A 538 12.85 -24.33 -12.33
N TYR A 539 14.09 -24.83 -12.22
CA TYR A 539 14.59 -25.91 -13.07
C TYR A 539 15.02 -27.12 -12.25
N GLU A 540 14.52 -28.31 -12.62
CA GLU A 540 15.00 -29.57 -12.06
C GLU A 540 16.26 -30.05 -12.79
N PHE A 541 17.27 -30.49 -12.04
CA PHE A 541 18.50 -31.06 -12.63
C PHE A 541 19.10 -32.16 -11.75
N ASP A 542 19.90 -33.04 -12.37
CA ASP A 542 20.51 -34.17 -11.67
C ASP A 542 21.74 -33.73 -10.87
N VAL A 543 21.83 -34.15 -9.60
CA VAL A 543 22.93 -33.80 -8.68
C VAL A 543 24.31 -34.17 -9.22
N SER A 544 24.41 -35.16 -10.11
CA SER A 544 25.68 -35.58 -10.74
C SER A 544 26.34 -34.51 -11.60
N ILE A 545 25.60 -33.44 -11.96
CA ILE A 545 26.14 -32.27 -12.65
C ILE A 545 27.03 -31.44 -11.71
N LEU A 546 26.82 -31.53 -10.40
CA LEU A 546 27.61 -30.83 -9.39
C LEU A 546 28.90 -31.57 -9.06
N HIS A 547 29.99 -30.82 -8.95
CA HIS A 547 31.22 -31.27 -8.32
C HIS A 547 31.16 -30.95 -6.83
N ARG A 548 31.61 -31.85 -5.95
CA ARG A 548 31.92 -31.46 -4.57
C ARG A 548 33.11 -30.48 -4.61
N GLY A 549 32.98 -29.34 -3.91
CA GLY A 549 33.91 -28.21 -4.07
C GLY A 549 33.48 -27.23 -5.17
N ASP A 550 34.39 -26.87 -6.07
CA ASP A 550 34.20 -25.73 -6.99
C ASP A 550 33.30 -26.06 -8.19
N ASN A 551 32.35 -25.15 -8.45
CA ASN A 551 31.39 -25.23 -9.56
C ASN A 551 31.26 -23.88 -10.27
N VAL A 552 30.73 -23.90 -11.49
CA VAL A 552 30.39 -22.70 -12.26
C VAL A 552 28.95 -22.81 -12.73
N ILE A 553 28.16 -21.76 -12.52
CA ILE A 553 26.85 -21.57 -13.14
C ILE A 553 26.94 -20.42 -14.14
N SER A 554 26.27 -20.57 -15.29
CA SER A 554 26.15 -19.53 -16.29
C SER A 554 24.72 -19.46 -16.83
N VAL A 555 24.15 -18.27 -16.83
CA VAL A 555 22.82 -17.97 -17.37
C VAL A 555 22.99 -17.08 -18.59
N ARG A 556 22.44 -17.50 -19.72
CA ARG A 556 22.31 -16.67 -20.91
C ARG A 556 20.89 -16.16 -20.98
N MET A 557 20.71 -14.86 -21.07
CA MET A 557 19.40 -14.22 -21.18
C MET A 557 19.27 -13.50 -22.52
N CYS A 558 18.04 -13.36 -23.00
CA CYS A 558 17.67 -12.57 -24.18
C CYS A 558 16.61 -11.56 -23.78
N ASN A 559 16.79 -10.30 -24.19
CA ASN A 559 15.76 -9.28 -24.13
C ASN A 559 15.50 -8.72 -25.54
N SER A 560 14.24 -8.56 -25.91
CA SER A 560 13.78 -8.15 -27.24
C SER A 560 13.11 -6.78 -27.23
N SER A 561 12.68 -6.28 -26.06
CA SER A 561 12.16 -4.92 -25.86
C SER A 561 12.12 -4.54 -24.37
N GLY A 562 11.88 -3.26 -24.06
CA GLY A 562 11.68 -2.82 -22.67
C GLY A 562 12.96 -2.79 -21.83
N GLY A 563 12.77 -2.79 -20.50
CA GLY A 563 13.85 -2.60 -19.53
C GLY A 563 14.86 -3.75 -19.52
N GLY A 564 14.43 -5.00 -19.70
CA GLY A 564 15.29 -6.18 -19.63
C GLY A 564 15.80 -6.44 -18.22
N GLY A 565 16.34 -7.63 -17.97
CA GLY A 565 17.10 -7.89 -16.75
C GLY A 565 16.64 -9.09 -15.95
N TRP A 566 17.32 -9.29 -14.84
CA TRP A 566 17.04 -10.31 -13.85
C TRP A 566 16.57 -9.57 -12.60
N TYR A 567 15.25 -9.39 -12.47
CA TYR A 567 14.69 -8.36 -11.60
C TYR A 567 14.12 -8.88 -10.29
N ALA A 568 13.96 -10.19 -10.13
CA ALA A 568 13.55 -10.78 -8.84
C ALA A 568 14.26 -12.10 -8.55
N GLY A 569 14.44 -12.39 -7.27
CA GLY A 569 14.96 -13.66 -6.72
C GLY A 569 13.84 -14.45 -6.03
N PRO A 570 14.16 -15.48 -5.23
CA PRO A 570 15.50 -15.90 -4.79
C PRO A 570 16.27 -16.70 -5.84
N ILE A 571 17.61 -16.63 -5.77
CA ILE A 571 18.52 -17.41 -6.62
C ILE A 571 19.25 -18.45 -5.76
N GLY A 572 19.00 -19.73 -6.00
CA GLY A 572 19.58 -20.80 -5.19
C GLY A 572 19.39 -22.20 -5.75
N ILE A 573 20.17 -23.15 -5.23
CA ILE A 573 20.01 -24.59 -5.47
C ILE A 573 19.50 -25.25 -4.20
N TYR A 574 18.48 -26.08 -4.32
CA TYR A 574 17.78 -26.69 -3.20
C TYR A 574 17.63 -28.20 -3.43
N SER A 575 17.68 -28.97 -2.34
CA SER A 575 16.99 -30.26 -2.29
C SER A 575 15.49 -29.99 -2.46
N LYS A 576 14.74 -30.97 -2.95
CA LYS A 576 13.29 -30.77 -3.09
C LYS A 576 12.63 -30.59 -1.73
N SER A 577 13.10 -31.32 -0.71
CA SER A 577 12.62 -31.18 0.66
C SER A 577 12.92 -29.83 1.28
N GLU A 578 14.10 -29.25 1.06
CA GLU A 578 14.50 -27.94 1.59
C GLU A 578 13.86 -26.80 0.82
N TYR A 579 13.68 -26.93 -0.51
CA TYR A 579 12.85 -25.99 -1.26
C TYR A 579 11.43 -26.03 -0.71
N ASP A 580 10.85 -27.22 -0.59
CA ASP A 580 9.52 -27.41 -0.02
C ASP A 580 9.47 -27.01 1.46
N GLU A 581 10.57 -27.05 2.23
CA GLU A 581 10.64 -26.66 3.65
C GLU A 581 10.85 -25.16 3.83
N GLN A 582 11.68 -24.50 3.01
CA GLN A 582 11.81 -23.03 2.99
C GLN A 582 10.56 -22.38 2.41
N VAL A 583 10.04 -22.96 1.32
CA VAL A 583 8.72 -22.66 0.80
C VAL A 583 7.66 -23.09 1.80
N LYS A 584 7.77 -24.15 2.61
CA LYS A 584 6.85 -24.44 3.75
C LYS A 584 7.05 -23.58 4.98
N THR A 585 8.20 -23.00 5.26
CA THR A 585 8.27 -21.97 6.30
C THR A 585 7.63 -20.69 5.80
N LEU A 586 7.54 -20.51 4.47
CA LEU A 586 6.64 -19.56 3.82
C LEU A 586 5.20 -20.10 3.65
N VAL A 587 4.96 -21.42 3.58
CA VAL A 587 3.69 -22.08 3.18
C VAL A 587 2.87 -22.73 4.33
N ASP A 588 3.49 -23.14 5.43
CA ASP A 588 2.85 -23.33 6.75
C ASP A 588 2.60 -21.97 7.42
N SER A 589 3.28 -20.89 6.99
CA SER A 589 2.83 -19.51 7.19
C SER A 589 1.88 -19.02 6.11
N THR A 590 1.85 -19.60 4.90
CA THR A 590 0.83 -19.21 3.92
C THR A 590 -0.50 -19.74 4.40
N ARG A 591 -1.31 -18.82 4.89
CA ARG A 591 -2.75 -19.03 5.05
C ARG A 591 -3.44 -19.24 3.69
N PHE A 592 -2.72 -19.10 2.57
CA PHE A 592 -3.18 -19.30 1.20
C PHE A 592 -3.07 -20.74 0.70
N TYR A 593 -4.15 -21.23 0.10
CA TYR A 593 -4.23 -22.51 -0.59
C TYR A 593 -4.74 -22.29 -2.01
N GLU A 594 -4.20 -23.00 -2.99
CA GLU A 594 -4.70 -22.99 -4.37
C GLU A 594 -5.47 -24.27 -4.65
N GLU A 595 -6.68 -24.13 -5.19
CA GLU A 595 -7.56 -25.25 -5.54
C GLU A 595 -8.23 -25.00 -6.89
N THR A 596 -8.83 -26.07 -7.44
CA THR A 596 -9.55 -26.01 -8.72
C THR A 596 -10.99 -26.48 -8.57
N TYR A 597 -11.86 -25.97 -9.45
CA TYR A 597 -13.24 -26.41 -9.55
C TYR A 597 -13.73 -26.32 -11.01
N PRO A 598 -14.64 -27.22 -11.44
CA PRO A 598 -15.20 -27.15 -12.79
C PRO A 598 -16.24 -26.03 -12.90
N SER A 599 -16.18 -25.26 -13.99
CA SER A 599 -17.10 -24.17 -14.28
C SER A 599 -17.64 -24.25 -15.72
N LYS A 600 -18.97 -24.20 -15.86
CA LYS A 600 -19.63 -24.10 -17.17
C LYS A 600 -19.64 -22.65 -17.68
N PHE A 601 -19.70 -21.69 -16.76
CA PHE A 601 -19.76 -20.28 -17.11
C PHE A 601 -18.40 -19.76 -17.57
N ALA A 602 -17.30 -20.23 -16.99
CA ALA A 602 -15.96 -19.95 -17.50
C ALA A 602 -15.78 -20.53 -18.92
N ALA A 603 -16.23 -21.77 -19.17
CA ALA A 603 -16.16 -22.37 -20.50
C ALA A 603 -16.95 -21.54 -21.54
N SER A 604 -18.16 -21.11 -21.16
CA SER A 604 -18.98 -20.21 -21.98
C SER A 604 -18.31 -18.85 -22.23
N ALA A 605 -17.78 -18.22 -21.18
CA ALA A 605 -17.09 -16.93 -21.26
C ALA A 605 -15.84 -16.97 -22.16
N LEU A 606 -15.12 -18.10 -22.14
CA LEU A 606 -13.95 -18.36 -22.98
C LEU A 606 -14.31 -18.83 -24.39
N GLY A 607 -15.58 -19.10 -24.69
CA GLY A 607 -16.05 -19.61 -25.98
C GLY A 607 -15.56 -21.03 -26.29
N LEU A 608 -15.38 -21.87 -25.27
CA LEU A 608 -14.94 -23.27 -25.42
C LEU A 608 -16.07 -24.15 -25.99
N GLU A 609 -15.71 -25.23 -26.67
CA GLU A 609 -16.70 -26.22 -27.16
C GLU A 609 -17.13 -27.18 -26.03
N GLU A 610 -16.28 -27.36 -25.02
CA GLU A 610 -16.53 -28.16 -23.83
C GLU A 610 -17.62 -27.54 -22.93
N GLU A 611 -18.45 -28.39 -22.29
CA GLU A 611 -19.51 -27.93 -21.39
C GLU A 611 -18.99 -27.33 -20.06
N SER A 612 -17.73 -27.59 -19.70
CA SER A 612 -17.09 -27.06 -18.50
C SER A 612 -15.57 -27.04 -18.63
N THR A 613 -14.91 -26.11 -17.95
CA THR A 613 -13.44 -26.05 -17.79
C THR A 613 -13.09 -25.93 -16.31
N ASP A 614 -11.92 -26.44 -15.91
CA ASP A 614 -11.42 -26.23 -14.56
C ASP A 614 -10.92 -24.78 -14.41
N MET A 615 -11.33 -24.14 -13.33
CA MET A 615 -10.91 -22.82 -12.91
C MET A 615 -10.16 -22.90 -11.59
N ASN A 616 -9.10 -22.12 -11.47
CA ASN A 616 -8.33 -22.01 -10.23
C ASN A 616 -8.95 -20.94 -9.32
N TYR A 617 -8.78 -21.12 -8.02
CA TYR A 617 -8.91 -20.05 -7.05
C TYR A 617 -7.89 -20.23 -5.93
N ARG A 618 -7.53 -19.11 -5.31
CA ARG A 618 -6.76 -19.08 -4.08
C ARG A 618 -7.68 -18.80 -2.90
N ILE A 619 -7.35 -19.31 -1.73
CA ILE A 619 -8.15 -19.11 -0.52
C ILE A 619 -7.27 -18.90 0.70
N TYR A 620 -7.53 -17.83 1.44
CA TYR A 620 -6.99 -17.54 2.77
C TYR A 620 -7.85 -18.20 3.84
N LEU A 621 -7.23 -18.92 4.78
CA LEU A 621 -7.91 -19.48 5.95
C LEU A 621 -7.30 -18.91 7.24
N PRO A 622 -8.10 -18.35 8.16
CA PRO A 622 -7.59 -17.65 9.35
C PRO A 622 -7.00 -18.62 10.38
N LYS A 623 -6.09 -18.13 11.22
CA LYS A 623 -5.38 -18.94 12.23
C LYS A 623 -6.34 -19.82 13.03
N GLY A 624 -5.97 -21.10 13.20
CA GLY A 624 -6.81 -22.05 13.93
C GLY A 624 -8.00 -22.63 13.16
N TYR A 625 -8.22 -22.26 11.89
CA TYR A 625 -9.28 -22.84 11.05
C TYR A 625 -9.33 -24.37 11.17
N ASN A 626 -8.21 -25.07 10.98
CA ASN A 626 -8.12 -26.55 11.03
C ASN A 626 -8.36 -27.19 12.42
N HIS A 627 -8.44 -26.38 13.48
CA HIS A 627 -8.59 -26.85 14.86
C HIS A 627 -9.91 -26.39 15.50
N SER A 628 -10.81 -25.80 14.70
CA SER A 628 -12.07 -25.24 15.16
C SER A 628 -13.24 -25.70 14.29
N ASP A 629 -14.41 -25.87 14.91
CA ASP A 629 -15.69 -26.06 14.24
C ASP A 629 -16.40 -24.69 13.97
N LYS A 630 -15.71 -23.56 14.20
CA LYS A 630 -16.21 -22.20 13.91
C LYS A 630 -16.49 -22.04 12.42
N ARG A 631 -17.52 -21.26 12.10
CA ARG A 631 -17.80 -20.75 10.75
C ARG A 631 -17.39 -19.30 10.64
N TYR A 632 -16.92 -18.92 9.46
CA TYR A 632 -16.26 -17.65 9.20
C TYR A 632 -17.01 -16.82 8.15
N PRO A 633 -17.05 -15.49 8.28
CA PRO A 633 -17.44 -14.60 7.17
C PRO A 633 -16.49 -14.79 5.98
N VAL A 634 -16.93 -14.36 4.79
CA VAL A 634 -16.20 -14.57 3.54
C VAL A 634 -16.11 -13.28 2.71
N VAL A 635 -14.92 -12.91 2.28
CA VAL A 635 -14.73 -11.84 1.29
C VAL A 635 -14.18 -12.43 -0.01
N TYR A 636 -14.78 -12.07 -1.14
CA TYR A 636 -14.30 -12.48 -2.47
C TYR A 636 -13.45 -11.37 -3.08
N LEU A 637 -12.13 -11.56 -3.11
CA LEU A 637 -11.13 -10.59 -3.56
C LEU A 637 -10.76 -10.83 -5.04
N LEU A 638 -11.27 -9.97 -5.91
CA LEU A 638 -11.24 -10.11 -7.37
C LEU A 638 -9.97 -9.48 -7.97
N HIS A 639 -9.28 -10.20 -8.87
CA HIS A 639 -8.02 -9.73 -9.46
C HIS A 639 -8.17 -8.63 -10.52
N GLN A 640 -7.04 -7.99 -10.82
CA GLN A 640 -6.87 -6.87 -11.76
C GLN A 640 -6.81 -7.34 -13.23
N LEU A 641 -6.79 -6.40 -14.17
CA LEU A 641 -6.56 -6.69 -15.59
C LEU A 641 -5.19 -7.37 -15.78
N ASN A 642 -5.10 -8.35 -16.69
CA ASN A 642 -3.89 -9.12 -16.97
C ASN A 642 -3.26 -9.81 -15.75
N SER A 643 -4.06 -10.10 -14.72
CA SER A 643 -3.64 -10.77 -13.50
C SER A 643 -4.45 -12.03 -13.23
N THR A 644 -4.13 -12.72 -12.14
CA THR A 644 -4.87 -13.82 -11.53
C THR A 644 -4.83 -13.69 -10.01
N SER A 645 -5.42 -14.63 -9.27
CA SER A 645 -5.29 -14.71 -7.81
C SER A 645 -3.84 -14.83 -7.33
N LYS A 646 -2.89 -15.20 -8.21
CA LYS A 646 -1.46 -15.27 -7.89
C LYS A 646 -0.87 -13.90 -7.55
N SER A 647 -1.40 -12.81 -8.09
CA SER A 647 -0.87 -11.47 -7.76
C SER A 647 -1.02 -11.15 -6.27
N TYR A 648 -2.11 -11.57 -5.64
CA TYR A 648 -2.31 -11.35 -4.21
C TYR A 648 -1.36 -12.18 -3.32
N GLU A 649 -0.88 -13.31 -3.82
CA GLU A 649 0.20 -14.07 -3.14
C GLU A 649 1.55 -13.37 -3.32
N ILE A 650 1.83 -12.84 -4.51
CA ILE A 650 3.06 -12.06 -4.79
C ILE A 650 3.08 -10.78 -3.95
N ASP A 651 1.93 -10.14 -3.81
CA ASP A 651 1.72 -8.97 -2.97
C ASP A 651 1.64 -9.34 -1.48
N GLU A 652 1.76 -10.61 -1.11
CA GLU A 652 1.77 -11.11 0.26
C GLU A 652 0.56 -10.75 1.13
N VAL A 653 -0.61 -10.52 0.53
CA VAL A 653 -1.87 -10.07 1.19
C VAL A 653 -2.23 -10.87 2.46
N GLN A 654 -1.80 -12.13 2.54
CA GLN A 654 -1.98 -12.95 3.74
C GLN A 654 -1.33 -12.36 5.01
N LEU A 655 -0.25 -11.58 4.87
CA LEU A 655 0.48 -10.99 5.99
C LEU A 655 -0.29 -9.84 6.59
N GLU A 656 -0.86 -8.96 5.76
CA GLU A 656 -1.69 -7.84 6.20
C GLU A 656 -2.99 -8.33 6.85
N LEU A 657 -3.59 -9.40 6.30
CA LEU A 657 -4.75 -10.05 6.91
C LEU A 657 -4.40 -10.68 8.27
N ASP A 658 -3.27 -11.39 8.36
CA ASP A 658 -2.81 -11.95 9.64
C ASP A 658 -2.50 -10.87 10.67
N GLU A 659 -1.87 -9.77 10.26
CA GLU A 659 -1.59 -8.62 11.11
C GLU A 659 -2.87 -8.00 11.67
N GLY A 660 -3.81 -7.61 10.80
CA GLY A 660 -5.07 -7.01 11.23
C GLY A 660 -5.90 -7.93 12.14
N ILE A 661 -5.89 -9.25 11.87
CA ILE A 661 -6.54 -10.23 12.76
C ILE A 661 -5.80 -10.33 14.11
N ASN A 662 -4.47 -10.30 14.14
CA ASN A 662 -3.68 -10.39 15.37
C ASN A 662 -3.79 -9.11 16.22
N LEU A 663 -3.92 -7.94 15.60
CA LEU A 663 -4.21 -6.67 16.25
C LEU A 663 -5.66 -6.61 16.78
N GLY A 664 -6.54 -7.45 16.25
CA GLY A 664 -7.96 -7.48 16.61
C GLY A 664 -8.79 -6.43 15.89
N GLU A 665 -8.27 -5.88 14.78
CA GLU A 665 -8.93 -4.89 13.92
C GLU A 665 -9.80 -5.56 12.84
N ILE A 666 -9.43 -6.78 12.44
CA ILE A 666 -10.19 -7.60 11.49
C ILE A 666 -10.71 -8.84 12.21
N ASP A 667 -12.00 -9.18 12.08
CA ASP A 667 -12.49 -10.47 12.57
C ASP A 667 -11.89 -11.62 11.75
N GLU A 668 -11.65 -12.76 12.39
CA GLU A 668 -11.23 -13.98 11.67
C GLU A 668 -12.20 -14.28 10.51
N MET A 669 -11.68 -14.29 9.28
CA MET A 669 -12.47 -14.47 8.07
C MET A 669 -11.78 -15.34 7.03
N ILE A 670 -12.53 -15.82 6.04
CA ILE A 670 -12.02 -16.48 4.84
C ILE A 670 -11.95 -15.45 3.72
N VAL A 671 -10.86 -15.42 2.95
CA VAL A 671 -10.75 -14.59 1.74
C VAL A 671 -10.57 -15.48 0.53
N VAL A 672 -11.47 -15.40 -0.45
CA VAL A 672 -11.43 -16.22 -1.66
C VAL A 672 -11.02 -15.33 -2.84
N MET A 673 -10.01 -15.73 -3.60
CA MET A 673 -9.52 -15.01 -4.76
C MET A 673 -9.67 -15.90 -6.00
N PRO A 674 -10.77 -15.77 -6.77
CA PRO A 674 -10.94 -16.54 -8.00
C PRO A 674 -10.01 -16.07 -9.12
N ASP A 675 -9.63 -16.99 -10.02
CA ASP A 675 -9.07 -16.64 -11.33
C ASP A 675 -10.17 -16.40 -12.36
N SER A 676 -9.87 -15.62 -13.39
CA SER A 676 -10.71 -15.39 -14.56
C SER A 676 -9.84 -15.15 -15.81
N SER A 677 -10.42 -14.74 -16.94
CA SER A 677 -9.62 -14.23 -18.06
C SER A 677 -8.97 -12.87 -17.72
N ASN A 678 -7.89 -12.54 -18.43
CA ASN A 678 -7.14 -11.30 -18.26
C ASN A 678 -8.00 -10.02 -18.34
N ASP A 679 -9.12 -10.06 -19.05
CA ASP A 679 -10.01 -8.94 -19.35
C ASP A 679 -11.47 -9.22 -18.96
N SER A 680 -11.70 -10.05 -17.95
CA SER A 680 -13.03 -10.54 -17.57
C SER A 680 -14.01 -9.42 -17.20
N PHE A 681 -13.51 -8.33 -16.60
CA PHE A 681 -14.30 -7.28 -15.92
C PHE A 681 -15.35 -7.83 -14.95
N TRP A 682 -15.22 -9.11 -14.55
CA TRP A 682 -16.12 -9.79 -13.61
C TRP A 682 -17.61 -9.61 -13.93
N LYS A 683 -17.95 -9.63 -15.23
CA LYS A 683 -19.31 -9.40 -15.74
C LYS A 683 -19.85 -10.61 -16.49
N ASN A 684 -21.17 -10.62 -16.73
CA ASN A 684 -21.85 -11.64 -17.52
C ASN A 684 -21.59 -13.06 -16.98
N ASP A 685 -21.00 -13.95 -17.79
CA ASP A 685 -20.73 -15.31 -17.37
C ASP A 685 -19.59 -15.37 -16.33
N TRP A 686 -18.67 -14.40 -16.27
CA TRP A 686 -17.70 -14.33 -15.17
C TRP A 686 -18.34 -13.98 -13.83
N GLU A 687 -19.35 -13.10 -13.84
CA GLU A 687 -20.17 -12.82 -12.65
C GLU A 687 -20.91 -14.09 -12.20
N LYS A 688 -21.58 -14.80 -13.13
CA LYS A 688 -22.29 -16.05 -12.81
C LYS A 688 -21.37 -17.18 -12.36
N MET A 689 -20.16 -17.25 -12.90
CA MET A 689 -19.14 -18.18 -12.43
C MET A 689 -18.88 -17.98 -10.92
N VAL A 690 -18.79 -16.73 -10.47
CA VAL A 690 -18.61 -16.42 -9.05
C VAL A 690 -19.89 -16.74 -8.27
N THR A 691 -21.04 -16.20 -8.69
CA THR A 691 -22.28 -16.22 -7.89
C THR A 691 -23.00 -17.57 -7.91
N GLU A 692 -23.07 -18.24 -9.06
CA GLU A 692 -23.83 -19.49 -9.24
C GLU A 692 -22.98 -20.76 -9.09
N GLU A 693 -21.66 -20.68 -9.21
CA GLU A 693 -20.78 -21.87 -9.16
C GLU A 693 -19.76 -21.80 -8.01
N LEU A 694 -18.95 -20.74 -7.93
CA LEU A 694 -17.89 -20.64 -6.92
C LEU A 694 -18.44 -20.51 -5.50
N ILE A 695 -19.37 -19.58 -5.26
CA ILE A 695 -19.94 -19.40 -3.91
C ILE A 695 -20.56 -20.71 -3.38
N PRO A 696 -21.42 -21.44 -4.14
CA PRO A 696 -21.88 -22.76 -3.73
C PRO A 696 -20.77 -23.78 -3.49
N HIS A 697 -19.71 -23.78 -4.32
CA HIS A 697 -18.54 -24.64 -4.14
C HIS A 697 -17.81 -24.33 -2.83
N ILE A 698 -17.54 -23.06 -2.54
CA ILE A 698 -16.88 -22.63 -1.30
C ILE A 698 -17.75 -22.98 -0.08
N ASN A 699 -19.04 -22.64 -0.10
CA ASN A 699 -19.96 -22.92 1.02
C ASN A 699 -20.11 -24.41 1.34
N LYS A 700 -19.92 -25.28 0.35
CA LYS A 700 -19.96 -26.73 0.51
C LYS A 700 -18.67 -27.28 1.13
N ASN A 701 -17.51 -26.78 0.67
CA ASN A 701 -16.21 -27.34 1.01
C ASN A 701 -15.55 -26.65 2.22
N TYR A 702 -15.97 -25.43 2.57
CA TYR A 702 -15.42 -24.63 3.66
C TYR A 702 -16.45 -24.27 4.74
N ARG A 703 -15.98 -23.97 5.94
CA ARG A 703 -16.81 -23.55 7.09
C ARG A 703 -17.15 -22.06 6.99
N THR A 704 -17.97 -21.71 6.01
CA THR A 704 -18.47 -20.34 5.82
C THR A 704 -19.77 -20.08 6.57
N ILE A 705 -20.03 -18.82 6.91
CA ILE A 705 -21.35 -18.32 7.30
C ILE A 705 -22.14 -18.07 6.02
N VAL A 706 -23.17 -18.87 5.75
CA VAL A 706 -23.96 -18.79 4.50
C VAL A 706 -25.12 -17.80 4.66
N ASP A 707 -24.78 -16.52 4.76
CA ASP A 707 -25.70 -15.39 4.87
C ASP A 707 -25.03 -14.13 4.27
N PRO A 708 -25.73 -13.34 3.43
CA PRO A 708 -25.14 -12.17 2.77
C PRO A 708 -24.58 -11.13 3.75
N ARG A 709 -25.13 -11.03 4.97
CA ARG A 709 -24.67 -10.10 6.02
C ARG A 709 -23.24 -10.36 6.54
N PHE A 710 -22.62 -11.45 6.08
CA PHE A 710 -21.28 -11.89 6.44
C PHE A 710 -20.45 -12.19 5.18
N THR A 711 -20.89 -11.69 4.03
CA THR A 711 -20.26 -11.95 2.74
C THR A 711 -20.03 -10.63 2.01
N GLY A 712 -18.78 -10.36 1.65
CA GLY A 712 -18.39 -9.15 0.93
C GLY A 712 -17.67 -9.44 -0.39
N THR A 713 -17.59 -8.44 -1.25
CA THR A 713 -16.70 -8.42 -2.41
C THR A 713 -15.58 -7.40 -2.17
N ALA A 714 -14.41 -7.68 -2.72
CA ALA A 714 -13.27 -6.77 -2.71
C ALA A 714 -12.55 -6.84 -4.06
N GLY A 715 -11.81 -5.82 -4.45
CA GLY A 715 -10.95 -5.94 -5.61
C GLY A 715 -10.17 -4.68 -5.95
N CYS A 716 -9.15 -4.87 -6.76
CA CYS A 716 -8.26 -3.82 -7.25
C CYS A 716 -8.54 -3.53 -8.73
N SER A 717 -8.58 -2.27 -9.17
CA SER A 717 -8.70 -1.89 -10.59
C SER A 717 -9.92 -2.53 -11.28
N MET A 718 -9.72 -3.38 -12.30
CA MET A 718 -10.77 -4.22 -12.91
C MET A 718 -11.56 -5.02 -11.85
N GLY A 719 -10.88 -5.54 -10.84
CA GLY A 719 -11.49 -6.23 -9.70
C GLY A 719 -12.31 -5.30 -8.81
N GLY A 720 -11.92 -4.03 -8.65
CA GLY A 720 -12.69 -3.04 -7.89
C GLY A 720 -14.01 -2.67 -8.57
N PHE A 721 -13.99 -2.54 -9.91
CA PHE A 721 -15.22 -2.49 -10.71
C PHE A 721 -16.06 -3.76 -10.51
N GLY A 722 -15.42 -4.93 -10.61
CA GLY A 722 -16.05 -6.23 -10.43
C GLY A 722 -16.72 -6.39 -9.07
N ALA A 723 -16.10 -5.88 -8.00
CA ALA A 723 -16.60 -5.98 -6.65
C ALA A 723 -17.95 -5.26 -6.51
N TYR A 724 -18.03 -4.03 -7.02
CA TYR A 724 -19.27 -3.27 -7.10
C TYR A 724 -20.31 -3.93 -8.02
N ASN A 725 -19.91 -4.32 -9.23
CA ASN A 725 -20.83 -4.93 -10.20
C ASN A 725 -21.48 -6.20 -9.63
N ILE A 726 -20.68 -7.10 -9.04
CA ILE A 726 -21.18 -8.36 -8.49
C ILE A 726 -22.04 -8.09 -7.25
N ALA A 727 -21.59 -7.26 -6.30
CA ALA A 727 -22.34 -7.03 -5.07
C ALA A 727 -23.70 -6.37 -5.33
N LEU A 728 -23.73 -5.25 -6.06
CA LEU A 728 -24.96 -4.48 -6.28
C LEU A 728 -26.00 -5.22 -7.12
N ASN A 729 -25.59 -6.17 -7.97
CA ASN A 729 -26.51 -7.01 -8.75
C ASN A 729 -26.99 -8.26 -7.99
N ASN A 730 -26.34 -8.65 -6.88
CA ASN A 730 -26.61 -9.90 -6.16
C ASN A 730 -26.72 -9.66 -4.63
N PRO A 731 -27.67 -8.81 -4.17
CA PRO A 731 -27.80 -8.40 -2.76
C PRO A 731 -28.14 -9.57 -1.83
N GLU A 732 -28.69 -10.66 -2.37
CA GLU A 732 -28.98 -11.89 -1.64
C GLU A 732 -27.73 -12.71 -1.30
N LEU A 733 -26.59 -12.35 -1.89
CA LEU A 733 -25.29 -12.99 -1.70
C LEU A 733 -24.28 -12.10 -0.96
N PHE A 734 -24.42 -10.77 -1.01
CA PHE A 734 -23.43 -9.83 -0.46
C PHE A 734 -24.07 -8.69 0.31
N SER A 735 -23.35 -8.15 1.31
CA SER A 735 -23.73 -6.91 2.03
C SER A 735 -22.59 -5.89 2.11
N SER A 736 -21.41 -6.17 1.57
CA SER A 736 -20.26 -5.27 1.65
C SER A 736 -19.47 -5.27 0.34
N VAL A 737 -18.92 -4.12 -0.02
CA VAL A 737 -18.09 -3.90 -1.19
C VAL A 737 -16.85 -3.08 -0.85
N ILE A 738 -15.68 -3.58 -1.23
CA ILE A 738 -14.38 -2.91 -1.12
C ILE A 738 -13.82 -2.69 -2.54
N SER A 739 -13.41 -1.47 -2.87
CA SER A 739 -12.82 -1.12 -4.17
C SER A 739 -11.54 -0.32 -4.01
N PHE A 740 -10.40 -0.91 -4.37
CA PHE A 740 -9.11 -0.23 -4.46
C PHE A 740 -8.90 0.25 -5.89
N TYR A 741 -8.76 1.57 -6.05
CA TYR A 741 -8.57 2.28 -7.33
C TYR A 741 -9.40 1.67 -8.48
N GLY A 742 -10.65 1.36 -8.18
CA GLY A 742 -11.48 0.57 -9.07
C GLY A 742 -11.72 1.26 -10.40
N ALA A 743 -11.77 0.49 -11.48
CA ALA A 743 -12.11 0.96 -12.82
C ALA A 743 -13.62 1.24 -12.95
N VAL A 744 -14.17 2.01 -12.01
CA VAL A 744 -15.62 2.13 -11.74
C VAL A 744 -16.39 2.85 -12.85
N ASN A 745 -15.70 3.56 -13.74
CA ASN A 745 -16.26 4.15 -14.96
C ASN A 745 -16.15 3.24 -16.20
N SER A 746 -15.52 2.07 -16.07
CA SER A 746 -15.19 1.19 -17.19
C SER A 746 -16.25 0.09 -17.35
N GLY A 747 -17.30 0.37 -18.12
CA GLY A 747 -18.40 -0.57 -18.36
C GLY A 747 -19.38 -0.06 -19.41
N GLU A 748 -20.30 -0.92 -19.89
CA GLU A 748 -21.45 -0.45 -20.69
C GLU A 748 -22.40 0.39 -19.84
N ILE A 749 -22.53 0.03 -18.57
CA ILE A 749 -23.11 0.82 -17.48
C ILE A 749 -21.99 0.96 -16.45
N SER A 750 -21.62 2.18 -16.11
CA SER A 750 -20.62 2.42 -15.07
C SER A 750 -21.20 2.20 -13.68
N ILE A 751 -20.35 1.97 -12.67
CA ILE A 751 -20.80 1.90 -11.27
C ILE A 751 -21.39 3.24 -10.83
N VAL A 752 -20.83 4.35 -11.33
CA VAL A 752 -21.39 5.70 -11.17
C VAL A 752 -22.85 5.74 -11.64
N ASP A 753 -23.12 5.26 -12.85
CA ASP A 753 -24.49 5.20 -13.39
C ASP A 753 -25.38 4.26 -12.58
N MET A 754 -24.86 3.12 -12.10
CA MET A 754 -25.62 2.20 -11.24
C MET A 754 -26.06 2.90 -9.95
N ILE A 755 -25.13 3.57 -9.26
CA ILE A 755 -25.40 4.27 -7.99
C ILE A 755 -26.42 5.40 -8.20
N GLU A 756 -26.36 6.13 -9.32
CA GLU A 756 -27.36 7.16 -9.64
C GLU A 756 -28.80 6.62 -9.72
N ASN A 757 -28.96 5.38 -10.19
CA ASN A 757 -30.26 4.82 -10.55
C ASN A 757 -30.82 3.85 -9.51
N LEU A 758 -30.05 3.46 -8.51
CA LEU A 758 -30.49 2.55 -7.45
C LEU A 758 -31.20 3.29 -6.31
N PRO A 759 -32.24 2.69 -5.67
CA PRO A 759 -32.90 3.31 -4.53
C PRO A 759 -31.94 3.51 -3.34
N VAL A 760 -32.06 4.64 -2.63
CA VAL A 760 -31.24 4.96 -1.44
C VAL A 760 -31.25 3.83 -0.41
N ALA A 761 -32.43 3.28 -0.10
CA ALA A 761 -32.54 2.17 0.85
C ALA A 761 -31.77 0.92 0.39
N TYR A 762 -31.69 0.69 -0.91
CA TYR A 762 -30.92 -0.42 -1.49
C TYR A 762 -29.42 -0.17 -1.41
N LEU A 763 -28.98 1.05 -1.70
CA LEU A 763 -27.58 1.43 -1.54
C LEU A 763 -27.14 1.35 -0.07
N GLY A 764 -27.96 1.84 0.86
CA GLY A 764 -27.70 1.75 2.31
C GLY A 764 -27.86 0.36 2.93
N TYR A 765 -28.17 -0.67 2.14
CA TYR A 765 -28.04 -2.06 2.58
C TYR A 765 -26.59 -2.56 2.49
N PHE A 766 -25.76 -1.91 1.66
CA PHE A 766 -24.37 -2.29 1.47
C PHE A 766 -23.42 -1.39 2.25
N ASP A 767 -22.36 -1.99 2.78
CA ASP A 767 -21.21 -1.28 3.32
C ASP A 767 -20.26 -0.94 2.18
N HIS A 768 -20.10 0.34 1.87
CA HIS A 768 -19.24 0.79 0.77
C HIS A 768 -17.90 1.28 1.31
N TYR A 769 -16.81 0.63 0.90
CA TYR A 769 -15.45 1.11 1.09
C TYR A 769 -14.78 1.29 -0.26
N PHE A 770 -14.22 2.46 -0.53
CA PHE A 770 -13.45 2.66 -1.74
C PHE A 770 -12.37 3.71 -1.54
N ILE A 771 -11.22 3.45 -2.15
CA ILE A 771 -10.03 4.30 -2.02
C ILE A 771 -9.34 4.40 -3.37
N CYS A 772 -8.79 5.57 -3.70
CA CYS A 772 -8.01 5.74 -4.91
C CYS A 772 -6.81 6.65 -4.68
N GLY A 773 -5.72 6.36 -5.38
CA GLY A 773 -4.54 7.21 -5.41
C GLY A 773 -4.77 8.45 -6.28
N ASN A 774 -4.33 9.62 -5.81
CA ASN A 774 -4.38 10.85 -6.61
C ASN A 774 -3.35 10.88 -7.76
N GLN A 775 -2.39 9.94 -7.78
CA GLN A 775 -1.39 9.74 -8.84
C GLN A 775 -1.73 8.54 -9.74
N ASP A 776 -2.93 7.98 -9.61
CA ASP A 776 -3.40 6.89 -10.46
C ASP A 776 -3.37 7.30 -11.94
N MET A 777 -2.53 6.63 -12.74
CA MET A 777 -2.30 6.97 -14.14
C MET A 777 -3.51 6.72 -15.06
N TYR A 778 -4.45 5.87 -14.66
CA TYR A 778 -5.73 5.67 -15.35
C TYR A 778 -6.76 6.71 -14.94
N GLY A 779 -6.49 7.42 -13.84
CA GLY A 779 -7.27 8.52 -13.33
C GLY A 779 -8.60 8.09 -12.75
N PHE A 780 -8.60 6.95 -12.07
CA PHE A 780 -9.76 6.40 -11.37
C PHE A 780 -10.16 7.20 -10.11
N ALA A 781 -9.32 8.12 -9.64
CA ALA A 781 -9.67 9.02 -8.54
C ALA A 781 -10.90 9.87 -8.86
N MET A 782 -10.99 10.39 -10.09
CA MET A 782 -12.11 11.22 -10.54
C MET A 782 -13.48 10.53 -10.44
N PRO A 783 -13.70 9.35 -11.06
CA PRO A 783 -14.98 8.67 -10.91
C PRO A 783 -15.21 8.11 -9.50
N ALA A 784 -14.16 7.87 -8.69
CA ALA A 784 -14.32 7.55 -7.27
C ALA A 784 -14.90 8.74 -6.48
N ILE A 785 -14.42 9.96 -6.72
CA ILE A 785 -14.97 11.19 -6.13
C ILE A 785 -16.45 11.36 -6.52
N ASP A 786 -16.83 11.05 -7.77
CA ASP A 786 -18.24 11.13 -8.23
C ASP A 786 -19.13 10.10 -7.50
N ILE A 787 -18.63 8.87 -7.24
CA ILE A 787 -19.35 7.88 -6.43
C ILE A 787 -19.60 8.42 -5.00
N ASP A 788 -18.56 8.92 -4.34
CA ASP A 788 -18.67 9.48 -3.00
C ASP A 788 -19.69 10.62 -2.96
N GLN A 789 -19.60 11.58 -3.88
CA GLN A 789 -20.53 12.71 -3.94
C GLN A 789 -21.98 12.23 -4.01
N ARG A 790 -22.27 11.25 -4.87
CA ARG A 790 -23.63 10.69 -5.04
C ARG A 790 -24.12 9.97 -3.79
N LEU A 791 -23.28 9.16 -3.15
CA LEU A 791 -23.64 8.47 -1.92
C LEU A 791 -23.90 9.46 -0.78
N ARG A 792 -23.11 10.55 -0.68
CA ARG A 792 -23.33 11.63 0.30
C ARG A 792 -24.62 12.39 0.06
N GLU A 793 -24.88 12.80 -1.18
CA GLU A 793 -26.13 13.48 -1.56
C GLU A 793 -27.38 12.61 -1.27
N ALA A 794 -27.21 11.29 -1.35
CA ALA A 794 -28.24 10.30 -1.01
C ALA A 794 -28.33 9.97 0.49
N GLU A 795 -27.47 10.54 1.35
CA GLU A 795 -27.34 10.20 2.78
C GLU A 795 -27.07 8.70 3.02
N VAL A 796 -26.29 8.06 2.13
CA VAL A 796 -25.83 6.68 2.28
C VAL A 796 -24.50 6.67 3.02
N GLU A 797 -24.39 5.89 4.09
CA GLU A 797 -23.15 5.71 4.85
C GLU A 797 -22.11 4.94 4.03
N HIS A 798 -20.88 5.45 3.98
CA HIS A 798 -19.76 4.85 3.24
C HIS A 798 -18.43 5.43 3.73
N LYS A 799 -17.35 4.72 3.42
CA LYS A 799 -15.97 5.16 3.63
C LYS A 799 -15.26 5.38 2.32
N PHE A 800 -14.71 6.59 2.16
CA PHE A 800 -14.03 7.02 0.96
C PHE A 800 -12.72 7.71 1.31
N LEU A 801 -11.65 7.41 0.55
CA LEU A 801 -10.38 8.10 0.68
C LEU A 801 -9.77 8.43 -0.68
N ILE A 802 -9.16 9.60 -0.78
CA ILE A 802 -8.17 9.95 -1.80
C ILE A 802 -6.85 10.20 -1.10
N GLU A 803 -5.85 9.39 -1.42
CA GLU A 803 -4.52 9.46 -0.81
C GLU A 803 -3.42 9.54 -1.87
N ASN A 804 -2.20 9.85 -1.42
CA ASN A 804 -1.05 9.85 -2.31
C ASN A 804 -0.70 8.44 -2.76
N GLY A 805 -0.60 8.24 -4.07
CA GLY A 805 -0.04 7.01 -4.64
C GLY A 805 -0.57 6.67 -6.03
N ALA A 806 0.17 5.77 -6.68
CA ALA A 806 -0.04 5.35 -8.06
C ALA A 806 -0.92 4.09 -8.15
N HIS A 807 -1.07 3.56 -9.36
CA HIS A 807 -1.87 2.37 -9.66
C HIS A 807 -1.07 1.08 -9.41
N ASP A 808 -0.65 0.85 -8.17
CA ASP A 808 0.26 -0.25 -7.81
C ASP A 808 -0.01 -0.86 -6.42
N ASN A 809 0.78 -1.87 -6.07
CA ASN A 809 0.69 -2.57 -4.80
C ASN A 809 1.24 -1.79 -3.61
N LEU A 810 2.16 -0.84 -3.83
CA LEU A 810 2.64 0.04 -2.78
C LEU A 810 1.52 0.95 -2.27
N PHE A 811 0.57 1.30 -3.14
CA PHE A 811 -0.61 2.06 -2.74
C PHE A 811 -1.64 1.24 -1.98
N TYR A 812 -2.19 0.14 -2.52
CA TYR A 812 -3.38 -0.47 -1.89
C TYR A 812 -3.06 -1.31 -0.64
N LYS A 813 -1.88 -1.92 -0.57
CA LYS A 813 -1.53 -2.85 0.51
C LYS A 813 -1.64 -2.21 1.90
N PRO A 814 -1.11 -0.99 2.16
CA PRO A 814 -1.27 -0.32 3.45
C PRO A 814 -2.73 -0.13 3.90
N TYR A 815 -3.68 -0.08 2.97
CA TYR A 815 -5.11 0.13 3.26
C TYR A 815 -5.92 -1.18 3.33
N LEU A 816 -5.28 -2.35 3.19
CA LEU A 816 -5.98 -3.63 3.32
C LEU A 816 -6.59 -3.80 4.72
N ILE A 817 -5.85 -3.47 5.77
CA ILE A 817 -6.34 -3.62 7.15
C ILE A 817 -7.55 -2.71 7.36
N ASP A 818 -7.45 -1.44 6.99
CA ASP A 818 -8.52 -0.46 7.12
C ASP A 818 -9.79 -0.88 6.35
N ALA A 819 -9.64 -1.36 5.12
CA ALA A 819 -10.75 -1.79 4.27
C ALA A 819 -11.45 -3.05 4.78
N PHE A 820 -10.68 -4.07 5.17
CA PHE A 820 -11.22 -5.33 5.66
C PHE A 820 -11.78 -5.21 7.07
N SER A 821 -11.20 -4.32 7.89
CA SER A 821 -11.77 -3.91 9.17
C SER A 821 -13.14 -3.25 8.97
N TYR A 822 -13.26 -2.30 8.03
CA TYR A 822 -14.55 -1.67 7.73
C TYR A 822 -15.63 -2.68 7.31
N ALA A 823 -15.30 -3.65 6.45
CA ALA A 823 -16.25 -4.71 6.11
C ALA A 823 -16.58 -5.60 7.32
N SER A 824 -15.58 -5.94 8.13
CA SER A 824 -15.72 -6.77 9.33
C SER A 824 -16.64 -6.13 10.37
N ASP A 825 -16.43 -4.86 10.68
CA ASP A 825 -17.18 -4.11 11.69
C ASP A 825 -18.66 -3.96 11.34
N ASN A 826 -18.98 -3.94 10.04
CA ASN A 826 -20.34 -3.84 9.55
C ASN A 826 -21.01 -5.19 9.28
N PHE A 827 -20.27 -6.30 9.31
CA PHE A 827 -20.90 -7.62 9.32
C PHE A 827 -21.83 -7.76 10.53
N SER A 828 -23.08 -8.14 10.28
CA SER A 828 -24.15 -7.97 11.27
C SER A 828 -23.88 -8.74 12.58
N ILE A 829 -23.92 -8.04 13.72
CA ILE A 829 -23.88 -8.70 15.03
C ILE A 829 -25.25 -9.31 15.34
N ILE A 830 -25.35 -10.63 15.24
CA ILE A 830 -26.56 -11.37 15.56
C ILE A 830 -26.51 -11.88 16.99
N SER A 831 -27.59 -11.69 17.75
CA SER A 831 -27.71 -12.12 19.15
C SER A 831 -27.28 -13.58 19.36
N ASN A 832 -26.55 -13.83 20.45
CA ASN A 832 -26.20 -15.17 20.94
C ASN A 832 -27.43 -16.04 21.30
N GLU A 833 -28.63 -15.44 21.36
CA GLU A 833 -29.86 -16.19 21.59
C GLU A 833 -30.40 -16.86 20.32
N ILE A 834 -29.91 -16.51 19.12
CA ILE A 834 -30.39 -17.08 17.85
C ILE A 834 -30.29 -18.60 17.83
N ILE A 835 -29.27 -19.18 18.46
CA ILE A 835 -29.08 -20.63 18.50
C ILE A 835 -30.21 -21.37 19.25
N ASN A 836 -30.95 -20.68 20.11
CA ASN A 836 -32.06 -21.24 20.88
C ASN A 836 -33.34 -21.41 20.05
N VAL A 837 -33.40 -20.85 18.84
CA VAL A 837 -34.57 -21.01 17.96
C VAL A 837 -34.65 -22.39 17.32
N ILE A 838 -33.51 -23.11 17.27
CA ILE A 838 -33.42 -24.48 16.76
C ILE A 838 -33.59 -25.48 17.90
N ASP A 839 -34.35 -26.55 17.67
CA ASP A 839 -34.33 -27.77 18.48
C ASP A 839 -34.47 -29.01 17.59
N GLY A 840 -34.33 -30.22 18.14
CA GLY A 840 -34.43 -31.42 17.32
C GLY A 840 -34.34 -32.74 18.08
N THR A 841 -34.31 -33.82 17.33
CA THR A 841 -34.13 -35.17 17.86
C THR A 841 -33.21 -35.97 16.94
N LEU A 842 -32.48 -36.94 17.50
CA LEU A 842 -31.60 -37.85 16.74
C LEU A 842 -31.88 -39.30 17.16
N SER A 843 -31.97 -40.19 16.18
CA SER A 843 -32.06 -41.64 16.37
C SER A 843 -31.31 -42.36 15.26
N ALA A 844 -30.76 -43.54 15.55
CA ALA A 844 -30.12 -44.36 14.53
C ALA A 844 -30.22 -45.86 14.86
N SER A 845 -30.03 -46.69 13.84
CA SER A 845 -29.97 -48.14 13.94
C SER A 845 -28.99 -48.70 12.92
N ILE A 846 -28.32 -49.81 13.26
CA ILE A 846 -27.44 -50.54 12.34
C ILE A 846 -28.02 -51.94 12.13
N ASP A 847 -28.48 -52.21 10.90
CA ASP A 847 -28.88 -53.54 10.45
C ASP A 847 -27.90 -54.00 9.35
N GLU A 848 -28.36 -54.06 8.10
CA GLU A 848 -27.49 -54.19 6.90
C GLU A 848 -26.85 -52.84 6.51
N ASN A 849 -27.50 -51.73 6.86
CA ASN A 849 -27.07 -50.35 6.59
C ASN A 849 -27.19 -49.54 7.89
N ILE A 850 -26.46 -48.41 7.99
CA ILE A 850 -26.68 -47.44 9.07
C ILE A 850 -27.84 -46.53 8.66
N LYS A 851 -28.95 -46.56 9.42
CA LYS A 851 -30.09 -45.67 9.23
C LYS A 851 -30.08 -44.62 10.32
N ILE A 852 -30.06 -43.35 9.94
CA ILE A 852 -30.02 -42.21 10.87
C ILE A 852 -31.26 -41.37 10.57
N ASN A 853 -32.08 -41.10 11.59
CA ASN A 853 -33.23 -40.23 11.47
C ASN A 853 -33.09 -39.08 12.45
N TYR A 854 -33.27 -37.86 11.97
CA TYR A 854 -33.28 -36.69 12.82
C TYR A 854 -34.42 -35.74 12.47
N THR A 855 -34.85 -34.98 13.48
CA THR A 855 -35.75 -33.84 13.32
C THR A 855 -35.02 -32.56 13.62
N LEU A 856 -35.36 -31.49 12.91
CA LEU A 856 -34.83 -30.15 13.14
C LEU A 856 -36.00 -29.18 13.08
N ASN A 857 -36.26 -28.48 14.18
CA ASN A 857 -37.41 -27.62 14.39
C ASN A 857 -36.92 -26.19 14.61
N VAL A 858 -37.48 -25.24 13.88
CA VAL A 858 -37.23 -23.80 14.04
C VAL A 858 -38.52 -23.14 14.48
N ASN A 859 -38.48 -22.48 15.63
CA ASN A 859 -39.66 -21.85 16.23
C ASN A 859 -39.93 -20.42 15.70
N ASP A 860 -41.03 -19.81 16.16
CA ASP A 860 -41.52 -18.50 15.70
C ASP A 860 -40.57 -17.33 15.96
N GLU A 861 -39.61 -17.48 16.89
CA GLU A 861 -38.65 -16.42 17.21
C GLU A 861 -37.64 -16.18 16.07
N ILE A 862 -37.54 -17.10 15.09
CA ILE A 862 -36.69 -16.92 13.90
C ILE A 862 -37.01 -15.64 13.13
N ASN A 863 -38.28 -15.21 13.13
CA ASN A 863 -38.73 -14.04 12.39
C ASN A 863 -38.03 -12.74 12.82
N LYS A 864 -37.44 -12.69 14.01
CA LYS A 864 -36.65 -11.55 14.51
C LYS A 864 -35.26 -11.44 13.87
N TYR A 865 -34.78 -12.51 13.23
CA TYR A 865 -33.41 -12.66 12.75
C TYR A 865 -33.30 -12.80 11.22
N LEU A 866 -34.43 -12.90 10.53
CA LEU A 866 -34.49 -13.00 9.07
C LEU A 866 -33.93 -11.73 8.44
N ASN A 867 -33.12 -11.89 7.40
CA ASN A 867 -32.58 -10.77 6.66
C ASN A 867 -33.63 -10.21 5.68
N ILE A 868 -33.85 -8.90 5.73
CA ILE A 868 -34.82 -8.19 4.88
C ILE A 868 -34.02 -7.29 3.96
N ILE A 869 -34.06 -7.60 2.66
CA ILE A 869 -33.29 -6.91 1.63
C ILE A 869 -34.22 -5.91 0.91
N PRO A 870 -33.84 -4.63 0.81
CA PRO A 870 -34.55 -3.65 0.01
C PRO A 870 -34.63 -4.06 -1.47
N ASN A 871 -35.61 -3.54 -2.21
CA ASN A 871 -35.72 -3.82 -3.64
C ASN A 871 -34.81 -2.88 -4.45
N SER A 872 -34.10 -3.41 -5.45
CA SER A 872 -33.32 -2.59 -6.40
C SER A 872 -34.21 -1.86 -7.42
N ASN A 873 -35.47 -2.26 -7.57
CA ASN A 873 -36.39 -1.63 -8.52
C ASN A 873 -36.94 -0.29 -7.97
N PRO A 874 -36.62 0.86 -8.58
CA PRO A 874 -37.14 2.16 -8.15
C PRO A 874 -38.66 2.29 -8.29
N GLU A 875 -39.31 1.47 -9.13
CA GLU A 875 -40.78 1.47 -9.30
C GLU A 875 -41.52 0.59 -8.29
N SER A 876 -40.82 -0.32 -7.60
CA SER A 876 -41.42 -1.29 -6.66
C SER A 876 -40.50 -1.51 -5.47
N LEU A 877 -40.70 -0.72 -4.41
CA LEU A 877 -39.85 -0.73 -3.21
C LEU A 877 -40.20 -1.84 -2.20
N GLU A 878 -40.95 -2.87 -2.59
CA GLU A 878 -41.29 -3.97 -1.67
C GLU A 878 -40.04 -4.81 -1.38
N PRO A 879 -39.55 -4.86 -0.12
CA PRO A 879 -38.37 -5.64 0.23
C PRO A 879 -38.68 -7.14 0.20
N PHE A 880 -37.64 -7.96 0.09
CA PHE A 880 -37.76 -9.42 0.12
C PHE A 880 -36.95 -10.03 1.26
N ILE A 881 -37.40 -11.19 1.74
CA ILE A 881 -36.74 -11.93 2.82
C ILE A 881 -35.71 -12.86 2.20
N GLN A 882 -34.45 -12.72 2.60
CA GLN A 882 -33.42 -13.70 2.26
C GLN A 882 -33.44 -14.85 3.27
N PRO A 883 -33.67 -16.11 2.83
CA PRO A 883 -33.72 -17.24 3.74
C PRO A 883 -32.37 -17.47 4.43
N LEU A 884 -32.41 -17.71 5.74
CA LEU A 884 -31.23 -18.09 6.51
C LEU A 884 -30.89 -19.56 6.24
N THR A 885 -29.62 -19.86 5.97
CA THR A 885 -29.15 -21.24 5.84
C THR A 885 -28.81 -21.80 7.23
N ILE A 886 -29.23 -23.04 7.49
CA ILE A 886 -28.90 -23.81 8.71
C ILE A 886 -28.03 -25.00 8.30
N PRO A 887 -26.69 -24.86 8.33
CA PRO A 887 -25.81 -26.00 8.09
C PRO A 887 -26.01 -27.08 9.15
N VAL A 888 -26.05 -28.33 8.70
CA VAL A 888 -26.17 -29.52 9.55
C VAL A 888 -24.95 -30.41 9.34
N LEU A 889 -24.19 -30.61 10.40
CA LEU A 889 -23.00 -31.43 10.44
C LEU A 889 -23.29 -32.75 11.17
N LEU A 890 -23.19 -33.86 10.44
CA LEU A 890 -23.27 -35.20 11.00
C LEU A 890 -21.86 -35.80 11.06
N LYS A 891 -21.39 -36.12 12.26
CA LYS A 891 -20.09 -36.79 12.50
C LYS A 891 -20.33 -38.22 12.97
N ILE A 892 -19.59 -39.19 12.42
CA ILE A 892 -19.50 -40.55 12.94
C ILE A 892 -18.07 -40.78 13.43
N GLU A 893 -17.96 -41.21 14.69
CA GLU A 893 -16.70 -41.45 15.36
C GLU A 893 -16.55 -42.93 15.77
N GLN A 894 -15.35 -43.47 15.55
CA GLN A 894 -14.94 -44.80 16.00
C GLN A 894 -13.55 -44.71 16.62
N ASN A 895 -13.35 -45.35 17.78
CA ASN A 895 -12.07 -45.40 18.47
C ASN A 895 -11.42 -44.02 18.71
N GLY A 896 -12.26 -42.99 18.92
CA GLY A 896 -11.83 -41.61 19.15
C GLY A 896 -11.39 -40.84 17.89
N LYS A 897 -11.67 -41.36 16.69
CA LYS A 897 -11.43 -40.69 15.42
C LYS A 897 -12.74 -40.50 14.65
N THR A 898 -12.90 -39.36 14.00
CA THR A 898 -13.97 -39.14 13.01
C THR A 898 -13.67 -39.98 11.78
N VAL A 899 -14.58 -40.90 11.45
CA VAL A 899 -14.48 -41.82 10.30
C VAL A 899 -15.45 -41.46 9.17
N TYR A 900 -16.42 -40.59 9.44
CA TYR A 900 -17.33 -40.07 8.43
C TYR A 900 -17.85 -38.71 8.85
N THR A 901 -17.98 -37.81 7.88
CA THR A 901 -18.59 -36.49 8.06
C THR A 901 -19.50 -36.19 6.89
N MET A 902 -20.69 -35.67 7.18
CA MET A 902 -21.58 -35.08 6.18
C MET A 902 -21.92 -33.66 6.60
N ASN A 903 -21.78 -32.72 5.66
CA ASN A 903 -22.15 -31.32 5.79
C ASN A 903 -23.32 -31.03 4.85
N ASP A 904 -24.51 -30.79 5.40
CA ASP A 904 -25.73 -30.47 4.66
C ASP A 904 -26.09 -28.99 4.84
N ILE A 905 -25.98 -28.21 3.75
CA ILE A 905 -26.34 -26.78 3.69
C ILE A 905 -27.68 -26.52 2.99
N SER A 906 -28.49 -27.56 2.74
CA SER A 906 -29.74 -27.44 1.99
C SER A 906 -30.91 -26.85 2.79
N LYS A 907 -30.76 -26.75 4.12
CA LYS A 907 -31.84 -26.32 5.02
C LYS A 907 -31.87 -24.79 5.05
N LYS A 908 -32.88 -24.20 4.41
CA LYS A 908 -33.12 -22.76 4.35
C LYS A 908 -34.40 -22.40 5.10
N VAL A 909 -34.37 -21.35 5.90
CA VAL A 909 -35.51 -20.90 6.71
C VAL A 909 -35.87 -19.45 6.41
N SER A 910 -37.11 -19.23 5.99
CA SER A 910 -37.73 -17.92 5.80
C SER A 910 -38.96 -17.71 6.68
N GLU A 911 -39.41 -18.77 7.35
CA GLU A 911 -40.51 -18.81 8.29
C GLU A 911 -40.37 -20.05 9.18
N PRO A 912 -41.04 -20.11 10.35
CA PRO A 912 -40.95 -21.24 11.29
C PRO A 912 -41.26 -22.57 10.60
N THR A 913 -40.35 -23.54 10.71
CA THR A 913 -40.34 -24.76 9.90
C THR A 913 -39.82 -25.96 10.68
N SER A 914 -40.20 -27.17 10.27
CA SER A 914 -39.66 -28.43 10.79
C SER A 914 -39.26 -29.36 9.64
N TRP A 915 -38.09 -29.98 9.75
CA TRP A 915 -37.60 -31.01 8.83
C TRP A 915 -37.52 -32.36 9.52
N ASN A 916 -37.90 -33.41 8.80
CA ASN A 916 -37.66 -34.80 9.17
C ASN A 916 -36.74 -35.41 8.12
N VAL A 917 -35.51 -35.76 8.49
CA VAL A 917 -34.50 -36.23 7.56
C VAL A 917 -34.10 -37.66 7.91
N GLN A 918 -33.98 -38.49 6.89
CA GLN A 918 -33.44 -39.84 6.99
C GLN A 918 -32.20 -39.94 6.11
N VAL A 919 -31.11 -40.43 6.71
CA VAL A 919 -29.83 -40.69 6.06
C VAL A 919 -29.60 -42.18 6.12
N ASN A 920 -29.29 -42.79 4.98
CA ASN A 920 -29.03 -44.21 4.87
C ASN A 920 -27.62 -44.41 4.31
N LEU A 921 -26.71 -44.94 5.13
CA LEU A 921 -25.33 -45.22 4.74
C LEU A 921 -25.17 -46.71 4.46
N LEU A 922 -24.83 -47.03 3.21
CA LEU A 922 -24.59 -48.39 2.74
C LEU A 922 -23.16 -48.81 3.08
N PRO A 923 -22.91 -50.10 3.41
CA PRO A 923 -21.56 -50.62 3.54
C PRO A 923 -20.83 -50.68 2.20
N ASP A 924 -19.50 -50.67 2.24
CA ASP A 924 -18.60 -50.85 1.09
C ASP A 924 -18.77 -49.82 -0.06
N THR A 925 -19.25 -48.62 0.24
CA THR A 925 -19.20 -47.50 -0.72
C THR A 925 -17.93 -46.68 -0.51
N PRO A 926 -17.46 -45.93 -1.51
CA PRO A 926 -16.33 -45.03 -1.33
C PRO A 926 -16.50 -44.08 -0.13
N GLU A 927 -17.72 -43.58 0.06
CA GLU A 927 -18.11 -42.64 1.13
C GLU A 927 -18.08 -43.24 2.54
N THR A 928 -18.26 -44.57 2.67
CA THR A 928 -18.35 -45.25 3.97
C THR A 928 -17.19 -46.22 4.21
N SER A 929 -16.17 -46.18 3.34
CA SER A 929 -15.05 -47.11 3.33
C SER A 929 -14.24 -47.13 4.63
N ASP A 930 -14.22 -46.02 5.37
CA ASP A 930 -13.55 -45.89 6.65
C ASP A 930 -14.41 -46.28 7.86
N ILE A 931 -15.70 -46.59 7.66
CA ILE A 931 -16.62 -47.00 8.73
C ILE A 931 -16.58 -48.51 8.89
N ASN A 932 -16.26 -49.00 10.10
CA ASN A 932 -16.41 -50.40 10.45
C ASN A 932 -17.83 -50.66 11.01
N PHE A 933 -18.71 -51.26 10.20
CA PHE A 933 -20.12 -51.50 10.53
C PHE A 933 -20.35 -52.56 11.63
N ASP A 934 -19.33 -53.37 11.96
CA ASP A 934 -19.42 -54.40 13.00
C ASP A 934 -18.96 -53.90 14.38
N GLU A 935 -18.39 -52.69 14.45
CA GLU A 935 -18.01 -52.02 15.71
C GLU A 935 -19.06 -50.97 16.12
N PRO A 936 -19.17 -50.66 17.43
CA PRO A 936 -19.98 -49.54 17.88
C PRO A 936 -19.54 -48.24 17.22
N ILE A 937 -20.50 -47.44 16.77
CA ILE A 937 -20.27 -46.11 16.22
C ILE A 937 -20.94 -45.05 17.09
N LYS A 938 -20.26 -43.92 17.30
CA LYS A 938 -20.84 -42.73 17.93
C LYS A 938 -21.25 -41.76 16.83
N ILE A 939 -22.50 -41.36 16.83
CA ILE A 939 -23.09 -40.44 15.85
C ILE A 939 -23.45 -39.15 16.58
N THR A 940 -22.93 -38.03 16.09
CA THR A 940 -23.17 -36.69 16.63
C THR A 940 -23.80 -35.83 15.54
N LEU A 941 -24.91 -35.16 15.86
CA LEU A 941 -25.57 -34.22 14.96
C LEU A 941 -25.46 -32.80 15.52
N ILE A 942 -24.91 -31.89 14.72
CA ILE A 942 -24.72 -30.48 15.06
C ILE A 942 -25.45 -29.64 14.03
N ALA A 943 -26.24 -28.66 14.49
CA ALA A 943 -26.82 -27.62 13.65
C ALA A 943 -26.12 -26.30 13.93
N THR A 944 -25.85 -25.53 12.89
CA THR A 944 -25.19 -24.22 13.03
C THR A 944 -26.15 -23.10 12.65
N MET A 945 -26.24 -22.06 13.48
CA MET A 945 -26.89 -20.79 13.15
C MET A 945 -25.81 -19.73 13.09
N ILE A 946 -25.59 -19.14 11.91
CA ILE A 946 -24.52 -18.16 11.69
C ILE A 946 -23.17 -18.79 12.06
N ASN A 947 -22.61 -18.43 13.21
CA ASN A 947 -21.33 -18.93 13.74
C ASN A 947 -21.49 -19.78 15.02
N GLN A 948 -22.73 -20.04 15.47
CA GLN A 948 -23.02 -20.75 16.71
C GLN A 948 -23.47 -22.19 16.44
N ASN A 949 -22.81 -23.14 17.09
CA ASN A 949 -23.11 -24.57 16.98
C ASN A 949 -24.04 -25.04 18.10
N LYS A 950 -25.04 -25.85 17.75
CA LYS A 950 -25.90 -26.57 18.68
C LYS A 950 -25.84 -28.06 18.42
N GLU A 951 -25.40 -28.83 19.41
CA GLU A 951 -25.56 -30.27 19.37
C GLU A 951 -27.05 -30.62 19.52
N ILE A 952 -27.63 -31.20 18.48
CA ILE A 952 -29.01 -31.69 18.48
C ILE A 952 -29.09 -33.02 19.22
N GLY A 953 -28.05 -33.83 19.11
CA GLY A 953 -27.91 -35.04 19.91
C GLY A 953 -26.67 -35.85 19.54
N THR A 954 -26.28 -36.70 20.49
CA THR A 954 -25.23 -37.71 20.35
C THR A 954 -25.78 -39.07 20.77
N ILE A 955 -25.59 -40.08 19.94
CA ILE A 955 -26.00 -41.46 20.22
C ILE A 955 -24.89 -42.45 19.87
N THR A 956 -24.80 -43.54 20.63
CA THR A 956 -23.93 -44.67 20.29
C THR A 956 -24.81 -45.84 19.90
N VAL A 957 -24.55 -46.41 18.73
CA VAL A 957 -25.32 -47.52 18.17
C VAL A 957 -24.37 -48.66 17.78
N SER A 958 -24.88 -49.88 17.86
CA SER A 958 -24.15 -51.09 17.47
C SER A 958 -25.07 -51.95 16.60
N LYS A 959 -24.47 -52.81 15.79
CA LYS A 959 -25.19 -53.74 14.94
C LYS A 959 -26.11 -54.64 15.77
N ASN A 960 -27.38 -54.69 15.37
CA ASN A 960 -28.43 -55.49 16.03
C ASN A 960 -28.21 -56.99 15.92
#